data_AF-A0A7S2FM15-F1
#
_entry.id   AF-A0A7S2FM15-F1
#
_cell.length_a   1.000
_cell.length_b   1.000
_cell.length_c   1.000
_cell.angle_alpha   90.00
_cell.angle_beta   90.00
_cell.angle_gamma   90.00
#
_symmetry.space_group_name_H-M   'P 1'
#
loop_
_entity.id
_entity.type
_entity.pdbx_description
1 polymer ?
#
loop_
_entity_poly.entity_id
_entity_poly.type
_entity_poly.pdbx_seq_one_letter_code
_entity_poly.pdbx_strand_id
1 'polypeptide(L)'
;MNVIAANAMPAGVTPIDIFALHLYTRVELYHHINRAFRSAPKNDRRVEAELALAQRLWRPVVWYIATAQSHLKPKPGLYFRGVNRLYSFLDLSSYRPQQMIKFPSFSSTTSDLRVAGRFMYSDRDISSMEGVIFKIWAKTPAAIDWCSYALREKEHLFNPETRFKVLAWYKATTANLWRGMRMEQRGHSSFLLSCDNVVDSVPLPLLQESTKEGQERELRAQLGDHQFLLIELEEVLLTEEEQLEMEEKKEQERFEALDGLKQAIADTADLLQSAVEGKAAGIAMVEADAAAVAAGGEAGELKVLNAVEAERVKVELQQEAKLKASRELLTQALLRAERLYYDSPMQIKAFVGQAQKRLRDLKRALMHIEVSKMSDTLQQFEPLLHEISRLSLEEVDEMRSARGGSNLSPVGGKGPSGGLLAVSAAGDLGYGGSSVGGGVVHDFEERLEQLKKLEDIVASNPSMSDEREAMQQVVEEVRERVRLCIDARRQRLKLPAERERFQAVLNEMKSMMKAYEASYQAAFGIIMKEPNARASLEEISNLARIANLKADGIFALELQRQKQQQAADGQDQQPSADQCYVTVRVDSVTGKPTFYQKTVDQSELFFHAAVVRQKVTRLLNERFESNITSTARLKQHTRIAEKAMLRDDEPGSVDRCCDVVRDMFKAATIREVCEAVKSMCEWEAIQIVRIKDRYDDAGKSEGGWRDCMINFVVKDMPHAHICELQVVHIAMLTSREGLHAHSIYNHTRNAIELQDLEDKLSKQTRANFG
;
A
#
# COMPACT_ATOMS: atom_id res chain seq x y z
N MET A 1 -1.20 -12.52 -16.02
CA MET A 1 -0.86 -12.00 -17.37
C MET A 1 -1.01 -13.04 -18.46
N ASN A 2 -0.42 -14.24 -18.35
CA ASN A 2 -0.65 -15.30 -19.35
C ASN A 2 -2.13 -15.71 -19.46
N VAL A 3 -2.85 -15.74 -18.34
CA VAL A 3 -4.31 -15.99 -18.28
C VAL A 3 -5.11 -14.91 -19.05
N ILE A 4 -4.77 -13.63 -18.84
CA ILE A 4 -5.40 -12.49 -19.53
C ILE A 4 -5.07 -12.54 -21.04
N ALA A 5 -3.82 -12.87 -21.39
CA ALA A 5 -3.37 -12.95 -22.78
C ALA A 5 -4.01 -14.13 -23.56
N ALA A 6 -4.39 -15.21 -22.87
CA ALA A 6 -5.05 -16.36 -23.48
C ALA A 6 -6.55 -16.16 -23.76
N ASN A 7 -7.12 -15.01 -23.37
CA ASN A 7 -8.55 -14.68 -23.50
C ASN A 7 -9.52 -15.74 -22.92
N ALA A 8 -9.04 -16.59 -22.01
CA ALA A 8 -9.80 -17.68 -21.38
C ALA A 8 -10.57 -17.22 -20.13
N MET A 9 -10.90 -15.92 -20.05
CA MET A 9 -11.54 -15.34 -18.87
C MET A 9 -13.03 -15.74 -18.85
N PRO A 10 -13.55 -16.22 -17.70
CA PRO A 10 -14.99 -16.40 -17.54
C PRO A 10 -15.75 -15.08 -17.78
N ALA A 11 -16.93 -15.16 -18.38
CA ALA A 11 -17.74 -13.98 -18.66
C ALA A 11 -18.05 -13.20 -17.37
N GLY A 12 -17.84 -11.88 -17.39
CA GLY A 12 -18.05 -11.01 -16.23
C GLY A 12 -16.82 -10.82 -15.33
N VAL A 13 -15.82 -11.70 -15.39
CA VAL A 13 -14.60 -11.56 -14.58
C VAL A 13 -13.65 -10.55 -15.22
N THR A 14 -13.27 -9.53 -14.46
CA THR A 14 -12.38 -8.46 -14.91
C THR A 14 -10.90 -8.81 -14.68
N PRO A 15 -9.95 -8.11 -15.32
CA PRO A 15 -8.52 -8.30 -15.04
C PRO A 15 -8.12 -8.06 -13.57
N ILE A 16 -8.84 -7.17 -12.85
CA ILE A 16 -8.56 -6.89 -11.45
C ILE A 16 -9.09 -7.98 -10.51
N ASP A 17 -10.21 -8.62 -10.86
CA ASP A 17 -10.71 -9.83 -10.20
C ASP A 17 -9.69 -10.97 -10.30
N ILE A 18 -9.12 -11.18 -11.49
CA ILE A 18 -8.07 -12.19 -11.73
C ILE A 18 -6.84 -11.88 -10.89
N PHE A 19 -6.44 -10.61 -10.82
CA PHE A 19 -5.31 -10.19 -10.00
C PHE A 19 -5.57 -10.49 -8.51
N ALA A 20 -6.76 -10.18 -8.00
CA ALA A 20 -7.13 -10.43 -6.62
C ALA A 20 -7.17 -11.93 -6.28
N LEU A 21 -7.76 -12.75 -7.15
CA LEU A 21 -7.73 -14.21 -7.03
C LEU A 21 -6.29 -14.74 -7.05
N HIS A 22 -5.48 -14.31 -8.01
CA HIS A 22 -4.08 -14.73 -8.11
C HIS A 22 -3.28 -14.34 -6.86
N LEU A 23 -3.48 -13.11 -6.36
CA LEU A 23 -2.87 -12.61 -5.13
C LEU A 23 -3.29 -13.45 -3.92
N TYR A 24 -4.57 -13.82 -3.83
CA TYR A 24 -5.09 -14.67 -2.78
C TYR A 24 -4.45 -16.05 -2.78
N THR A 25 -4.24 -16.67 -3.93
CA THR A 25 -3.65 -18.02 -4.02
C THR A 25 -2.14 -18.09 -3.74
N ARG A 26 -1.50 -16.96 -3.44
CA ARG A 26 -0.10 -16.93 -3.02
C ARG A 26 0.04 -17.36 -1.56
N VAL A 27 0.92 -18.32 -1.32
CA VAL A 27 1.20 -18.89 0.02
C VAL A 27 1.56 -17.78 1.03
N GLU A 28 2.25 -16.75 0.57
CA GLU A 28 2.71 -15.64 1.39
C GLU A 28 1.59 -14.66 1.78
N LEU A 29 0.42 -14.70 1.12
CA LEU A 29 -0.61 -13.65 1.27
C LEU A 29 -1.98 -14.18 1.70
N TYR A 30 -2.35 -15.40 1.30
CA TYR A 30 -3.68 -15.96 1.61
C TYR A 30 -3.95 -15.98 3.13
N HIS A 31 -2.91 -16.21 3.94
CA HIS A 31 -3.02 -16.26 5.39
C HIS A 31 -3.25 -14.86 6.00
N HIS A 32 -2.66 -13.80 5.45
CA HIS A 32 -2.92 -12.42 5.85
C HIS A 32 -4.33 -11.98 5.48
N ILE A 33 -4.77 -12.31 4.26
CA ILE A 33 -6.13 -12.02 3.78
C ILE A 33 -7.16 -12.76 4.64
N ASN A 34 -6.96 -14.06 4.90
CA ASN A 34 -7.88 -14.83 5.73
C ASN A 34 -7.86 -14.41 7.20
N ARG A 35 -6.71 -13.94 7.73
CA ARG A 35 -6.62 -13.42 9.10
C ARG A 35 -7.56 -12.22 9.28
N ALA A 36 -7.71 -11.36 8.26
CA ALA A 36 -8.60 -10.21 8.32
C ALA A 36 -10.08 -10.57 8.59
N PHE A 37 -10.53 -11.80 8.28
CA PHE A 37 -11.92 -12.23 8.55
C PHE A 37 -12.11 -12.94 9.89
N ARG A 38 -11.02 -13.31 10.56
CA ARG A 38 -11.13 -14.07 11.82
C ARG A 38 -11.45 -13.11 12.96
N SER A 39 -12.36 -13.51 13.84
CA SER A 39 -12.67 -12.75 15.05
C SER A 39 -11.43 -12.69 15.96
N ALA A 40 -11.18 -11.52 16.55
CA ALA A 40 -10.19 -11.39 17.60
C ALA A 40 -10.57 -12.30 18.78
N PRO A 41 -9.59 -12.88 19.50
CA PRO A 41 -9.86 -13.45 20.81
C PRO A 41 -10.57 -12.42 21.70
N LYS A 42 -11.56 -12.85 22.48
CA LYS A 42 -12.25 -11.95 23.42
C LYS A 42 -11.21 -11.32 24.36
N ASN A 43 -11.27 -9.99 24.51
CA ASN A 43 -10.45 -9.17 25.41
C ASN A 43 -9.00 -8.86 24.96
N ASP A 44 -8.61 -9.14 23.71
CA ASP A 44 -7.31 -8.70 23.20
C ASP A 44 -7.44 -7.46 22.29
N ARG A 45 -7.36 -6.27 22.88
CA ARG A 45 -7.47 -4.98 22.18
C ARG A 45 -6.40 -4.78 21.10
N ARG A 46 -5.20 -5.34 21.30
CA ARG A 46 -4.11 -5.23 20.33
C ARG A 46 -4.41 -6.05 19.09
N VAL A 47 -4.81 -7.31 19.28
CA VAL A 47 -5.19 -8.19 18.17
C VAL A 47 -6.41 -7.63 17.44
N GLU A 48 -7.36 -7.03 18.15
CA GLU A 48 -8.51 -6.36 17.54
C GLU A 48 -8.11 -5.18 16.66
N ALA A 49 -7.15 -4.34 17.10
CA ALA A 49 -6.61 -3.25 16.29
C ALA A 49 -5.85 -3.76 15.06
N GLU A 50 -4.98 -4.78 15.23
CA GLU A 50 -4.26 -5.41 14.11
C GLU A 50 -5.22 -6.00 13.08
N LEU A 51 -6.30 -6.64 13.52
CA LEU A 51 -7.33 -7.19 12.65
C LEU A 51 -8.11 -6.09 11.91
N ALA A 52 -8.45 -4.99 12.59
CA ALA A 52 -9.11 -3.85 11.96
C ALA A 52 -8.24 -3.20 10.87
N LEU A 53 -6.93 -3.07 11.13
CA LEU A 53 -5.98 -2.58 10.13
C LEU A 53 -5.85 -3.54 8.94
N ALA A 54 -5.70 -4.84 9.22
CA ALA A 54 -5.65 -5.88 8.19
C ALA A 54 -6.93 -5.89 7.33
N GLN A 55 -8.10 -5.74 7.96
CA GLN A 55 -9.37 -5.59 7.26
C GLN A 55 -9.34 -4.40 6.31
N ARG A 56 -8.93 -3.22 6.77
CA ARG A 56 -8.84 -2.02 5.91
C ARG A 56 -7.89 -2.22 4.73
N LEU A 57 -6.72 -2.78 4.98
CA LEU A 57 -5.69 -3.00 3.95
C LEU A 57 -6.15 -4.01 2.88
N TRP A 58 -6.72 -5.14 3.30
CA TRP A 58 -7.11 -6.22 2.40
C TRP A 58 -8.51 -6.06 1.81
N ARG A 59 -9.29 -5.07 2.27
CA ARG A 59 -10.68 -4.83 1.85
C ARG A 59 -10.87 -4.77 0.32
N PRO A 60 -10.05 -4.02 -0.45
CA PRO A 60 -10.23 -3.98 -1.90
C PRO A 60 -10.05 -5.36 -2.53
N VAL A 61 -9.02 -6.10 -2.10
CA VAL A 61 -8.71 -7.44 -2.61
C VAL A 61 -9.86 -8.40 -2.32
N VAL A 62 -10.38 -8.38 -1.08
CA VAL A 62 -11.55 -9.17 -0.67
C VAL A 62 -12.76 -8.90 -1.55
N TRP A 63 -13.06 -7.62 -1.82
CA TRP A 63 -14.19 -7.23 -2.63
C TRP A 63 -14.08 -7.76 -4.06
N TYR A 64 -12.89 -7.67 -4.66
CA TYR A 64 -12.63 -8.22 -6.00
C TYR A 64 -12.70 -9.75 -6.03
N ILE A 65 -12.25 -10.45 -4.98
CA ILE A 65 -12.41 -11.92 -4.89
C ILE A 65 -13.90 -12.30 -4.86
N ALA A 66 -14.70 -11.64 -4.01
CA ALA A 66 -16.13 -11.91 -3.92
C ALA A 66 -16.87 -11.58 -5.22
N THR A 67 -16.52 -10.46 -5.87
CA THR A 67 -17.04 -10.08 -7.18
C THR A 67 -16.68 -11.14 -8.23
N ALA A 68 -15.42 -11.60 -8.26
CA ALA A 68 -15.01 -12.69 -9.13
C ALA A 68 -15.87 -13.95 -8.92
N GLN A 69 -16.05 -14.38 -7.66
CA GLN A 69 -16.82 -15.58 -7.34
C GLN A 69 -18.29 -15.47 -7.75
N SER A 70 -18.89 -14.27 -7.73
CA SER A 70 -20.26 -14.05 -8.21
C SER A 70 -20.42 -14.28 -9.73
N HIS A 71 -19.33 -14.15 -10.49
CA HIS A 71 -19.28 -14.41 -11.94
C HIS A 71 -18.81 -15.82 -12.28
N LEU A 72 -18.25 -16.55 -11.32
CA LEU A 72 -17.79 -17.93 -11.53
C LEU A 72 -18.93 -18.91 -11.33
N LYS A 73 -19.06 -19.88 -12.25
CA LYS A 73 -20.05 -20.95 -12.12
C LYS A 73 -19.67 -21.85 -10.94
N PRO A 74 -20.57 -22.05 -9.96
CA PRO A 74 -20.35 -23.02 -8.89
C PRO A 74 -20.13 -24.42 -9.44
N LYS A 75 -19.25 -25.18 -8.79
CA LYS A 75 -18.99 -26.58 -9.12
C LYS A 75 -19.32 -27.45 -7.92
N PRO A 76 -20.48 -28.12 -7.89
CA PRO A 76 -20.80 -29.09 -6.85
C PRO A 76 -19.84 -30.29 -6.91
N GLY A 77 -19.46 -30.82 -5.75
CA GLY A 77 -18.53 -31.94 -5.69
C GLY A 77 -18.02 -32.30 -4.30
N LEU A 78 -17.02 -33.18 -4.28
CA LEU A 78 -16.29 -33.56 -3.08
C LEU A 78 -14.93 -32.84 -3.06
N TYR A 79 -14.66 -32.16 -1.96
CA TYR A 79 -13.47 -31.34 -1.76
C TYR A 79 -12.73 -31.71 -0.49
N PHE A 80 -11.43 -31.41 -0.49
CA PHE A 80 -10.54 -31.69 0.62
C PHE A 80 -9.83 -30.42 1.09
N ARG A 81 -9.63 -30.32 2.40
CA ARG A 81 -8.82 -29.28 3.02
C ARG A 81 -8.00 -29.89 4.14
N GLY A 82 -6.67 -29.81 4.02
CA GLY A 82 -5.77 -30.18 5.11
C GLY A 82 -5.48 -28.96 5.97
N VAL A 83 -5.41 -29.15 7.28
CA VAL A 83 -4.93 -28.13 8.20
C VAL A 83 -3.95 -28.75 9.19
N ASN A 84 -2.78 -28.13 9.28
CA ASN A 84 -1.73 -28.50 10.23
C ASN A 84 -2.13 -28.10 11.66
N ARG A 85 -1.85 -28.98 12.64
CA ARG A 85 -2.04 -28.83 14.11
C ARG A 85 -3.46 -29.08 14.64
N LEU A 86 -3.74 -30.32 15.07
CA LEU A 86 -5.06 -30.69 15.61
C LEU A 86 -5.62 -29.75 16.70
N TYR A 87 -4.77 -29.22 17.60
CA TYR A 87 -5.21 -28.70 18.90
C TYR A 87 -5.06 -27.19 19.12
N SER A 88 -4.24 -26.50 18.31
CA SER A 88 -3.96 -25.08 18.53
C SER A 88 -5.01 -24.16 17.93
N PHE A 89 -5.71 -24.58 16.86
CA PHE A 89 -6.64 -23.72 16.13
C PHE A 89 -8.08 -24.26 16.07
N LEU A 90 -8.28 -25.58 16.27
CA LEU A 90 -9.60 -26.19 16.18
C LEU A 90 -10.22 -26.36 17.57
N ASP A 91 -11.38 -25.77 17.79
CA ASP A 91 -12.23 -26.11 18.92
C ASP A 91 -13.07 -27.35 18.55
N LEU A 92 -12.60 -28.53 18.91
CA LEU A 92 -13.28 -29.80 18.61
C LEU A 92 -14.72 -29.84 19.13
N SER A 93 -15.03 -29.11 20.21
CA SER A 93 -16.39 -29.03 20.74
C SER A 93 -17.36 -28.34 19.78
N SER A 94 -16.86 -27.45 18.92
CA SER A 94 -17.63 -26.80 17.85
C SER A 94 -17.89 -27.71 16.65
N TYR A 95 -17.20 -28.85 16.55
CA TYR A 95 -17.30 -29.75 15.40
C TYR A 95 -18.09 -31.03 15.69
N ARG A 96 -18.96 -31.07 16.71
CA ARG A 96 -19.69 -32.31 17.02
C ARG A 96 -20.55 -32.77 15.83
N PRO A 97 -20.70 -34.08 15.59
CA PRO A 97 -21.68 -34.60 14.64
C PRO A 97 -23.05 -33.91 14.76
N GLN A 98 -23.64 -33.61 13.62
CA GLN A 98 -24.86 -32.80 13.41
C GLN A 98 -24.75 -31.31 13.74
N GLN A 99 -23.63 -30.83 14.26
CA GLN A 99 -23.44 -29.41 14.56
C GLN A 99 -23.23 -28.60 13.28
N MET A 100 -23.81 -27.40 13.28
CA MET A 100 -23.56 -26.39 12.26
C MET A 100 -22.31 -25.60 12.62
N ILE A 101 -21.37 -25.54 11.68
CA ILE A 101 -20.18 -24.72 11.75
C ILE A 101 -20.19 -23.69 10.63
N LYS A 102 -19.39 -22.64 10.81
CA LYS A 102 -19.16 -21.60 9.81
C LYS A 102 -17.66 -21.45 9.59
N PHE A 103 -17.25 -21.28 8.35
CA PHE A 103 -15.90 -20.80 8.04
C PHE A 103 -15.93 -19.29 7.84
N PRO A 104 -15.29 -18.49 8.71
CA PRO A 104 -15.47 -17.04 8.69
C PRO A 104 -14.72 -16.35 7.55
N SER A 105 -13.67 -16.98 7.03
CA SER A 105 -12.88 -16.47 5.91
C SER A 105 -13.19 -17.23 4.63
N PHE A 106 -12.64 -16.76 3.51
CA PHE A 106 -12.53 -17.60 2.33
C PHE A 106 -11.88 -18.94 2.70
N SER A 107 -12.40 -20.01 2.11
CA SER A 107 -11.92 -21.35 2.39
C SER A 107 -11.41 -21.96 1.10
N SER A 108 -10.08 -21.99 0.98
CA SER A 108 -9.39 -22.67 -0.10
C SER A 108 -9.44 -24.18 0.15
N THR A 109 -9.85 -24.91 -0.89
CA THR A 109 -10.01 -26.36 -0.89
C THR A 109 -9.51 -26.92 -2.22
N THR A 110 -9.30 -28.23 -2.29
CA THR A 110 -8.82 -28.89 -3.50
C THR A 110 -9.68 -30.11 -3.81
N SER A 111 -9.86 -30.42 -5.09
CA SER A 111 -10.44 -31.70 -5.50
C SER A 111 -9.42 -32.85 -5.48
N ASP A 112 -8.16 -32.61 -5.09
CA ASP A 112 -7.09 -33.60 -5.02
C ASP A 112 -6.66 -33.84 -3.56
N LEU A 113 -7.02 -35.00 -3.02
CA LEU A 113 -6.68 -35.40 -1.65
C LEU A 113 -5.17 -35.30 -1.34
N ARG A 114 -4.31 -35.56 -2.33
CA ARG A 114 -2.84 -35.49 -2.16
C ARG A 114 -2.39 -34.05 -1.91
N VAL A 115 -3.04 -33.09 -2.57
CA VAL A 115 -2.78 -31.67 -2.39
C VAL A 115 -3.25 -31.22 -1.01
N ALA A 116 -4.43 -31.66 -0.57
CA ALA A 116 -4.90 -31.37 0.80
C ALA A 116 -3.91 -31.89 1.85
N GLY A 117 -3.34 -33.08 1.62
CA GLY A 117 -2.26 -33.63 2.44
C GLY A 117 -1.10 -32.66 2.61
N ARG A 118 -0.67 -31.97 1.53
CA ARG A 118 0.48 -31.04 1.54
C ARG A 118 0.34 -29.90 2.55
N PHE A 119 -0.88 -29.44 2.81
CA PHE A 119 -1.14 -28.38 3.79
C PHE A 119 -1.01 -28.84 5.25
N MET A 120 -0.84 -30.14 5.49
CA MET A 120 -0.55 -30.69 6.82
C MET A 120 0.95 -30.75 7.12
N TYR A 121 1.82 -30.59 6.13
CA TYR A 121 3.27 -30.63 6.32
C TYR A 121 3.73 -29.28 6.86
N SER A 122 4.44 -29.27 8.01
CA SER A 122 5.35 -28.16 8.32
C SER A 122 6.73 -28.54 7.80
N ASP A 123 7.48 -27.58 7.25
CA ASP A 123 8.81 -27.77 6.66
C ASP A 123 9.88 -28.39 7.59
N ARG A 124 9.55 -28.75 8.84
CA ARG A 124 10.53 -29.09 9.88
C ARG A 124 10.60 -30.54 10.33
N ASP A 125 9.59 -31.39 10.10
CA ASP A 125 9.67 -32.82 10.47
C ASP A 125 8.49 -33.63 9.90
N ILE A 126 8.77 -34.73 9.20
CA ILE A 126 7.76 -35.63 8.63
C ILE A 126 7.22 -36.62 9.68
N SER A 127 7.97 -36.86 10.76
CA SER A 127 7.65 -37.88 11.77
C SER A 127 6.65 -37.42 12.84
N SER A 128 6.48 -36.10 13.02
CA SER A 128 5.57 -35.47 13.99
C SER A 128 4.30 -34.89 13.35
N MET A 129 3.85 -35.47 12.23
CA MET A 129 2.65 -34.98 11.56
C MET A 129 1.44 -35.16 12.48
N GLU A 130 0.72 -34.07 12.76
CA GLU A 130 -0.59 -34.12 13.38
C GLU A 130 -1.49 -33.11 12.68
N GLY A 131 -2.66 -33.53 12.18
CA GLY A 131 -3.48 -32.66 11.34
C GLY A 131 -4.89 -33.14 11.11
N VAL A 132 -5.73 -32.23 10.64
CA VAL A 132 -7.14 -32.49 10.32
C VAL A 132 -7.31 -32.45 8.81
N ILE A 133 -7.95 -33.48 8.26
CA ILE A 133 -8.44 -33.47 6.89
C ILE A 133 -9.94 -33.23 6.95
N PHE A 134 -10.40 -32.15 6.34
CA PHE A 134 -11.80 -31.93 6.06
C PHE A 134 -12.14 -32.55 4.72
N LYS A 135 -13.21 -33.34 4.70
CA LYS A 135 -13.81 -33.90 3.50
C LYS A 135 -15.21 -33.32 3.36
N ILE A 136 -15.39 -32.53 2.31
CA ILE A 136 -16.46 -31.56 2.21
C ILE A 136 -17.32 -31.89 1.00
N TRP A 137 -18.59 -32.22 1.22
CA TRP A 137 -19.60 -32.30 0.18
C TRP A 137 -20.19 -30.91 -0.03
N ALA A 138 -19.97 -30.35 -1.21
CA ALA A 138 -20.27 -28.95 -1.46
C ALA A 138 -21.04 -28.72 -2.76
N LYS A 139 -21.74 -27.60 -2.82
CA LYS A 139 -22.60 -27.15 -3.91
C LYS A 139 -22.15 -25.81 -4.49
N THR A 140 -21.59 -24.90 -3.69
CA THR A 140 -21.28 -23.52 -4.13
C THR A 140 -19.82 -23.19 -4.50
N PRO A 141 -18.79 -24.03 -4.30
CA PRO A 141 -17.42 -23.53 -4.44
C PRO A 141 -17.09 -23.21 -5.90
N ALA A 142 -16.34 -22.14 -6.10
CA ALA A 142 -15.90 -21.67 -7.41
C ALA A 142 -14.52 -22.23 -7.76
N ALA A 143 -14.37 -22.77 -8.97
CA ALA A 143 -13.06 -23.21 -9.45
C ALA A 143 -12.18 -21.99 -9.80
N ILE A 144 -11.02 -21.90 -9.16
CA ILE A 144 -10.05 -20.81 -9.35
C ILE A 144 -8.68 -21.31 -9.80
N ASP A 145 -8.56 -22.62 -10.07
CA ASP A 145 -7.36 -23.31 -10.50
C ASP A 145 -6.76 -22.74 -11.80
N TRP A 146 -7.57 -22.14 -12.67
CA TRP A 146 -7.13 -21.50 -13.90
C TRP A 146 -6.39 -20.16 -13.71
N CYS A 147 -6.61 -19.48 -12.58
CA CYS A 147 -5.90 -18.25 -12.21
C CYS A 147 -5.02 -18.37 -10.96
N SER A 148 -5.11 -19.50 -10.26
CA SER A 148 -4.31 -19.78 -9.06
C SER A 148 -2.81 -19.70 -9.38
N TYR A 149 -2.04 -19.19 -8.43
CA TYR A 149 -0.58 -19.21 -8.47
C TYR A 149 -0.05 -20.65 -8.59
N ALA A 150 -0.76 -21.61 -7.99
CA ALA A 150 -0.43 -23.02 -8.02
C ALA A 150 -1.45 -23.81 -8.86
N LEU A 151 -1.41 -23.67 -10.19
CA LEU A 151 -2.34 -24.29 -11.15
C LEU A 151 -2.57 -25.81 -10.95
N ARG A 152 -1.60 -26.53 -10.37
CA ARG A 152 -1.68 -27.98 -10.11
C ARG A 152 -2.51 -28.36 -8.89
N GLU A 153 -2.86 -27.38 -8.06
CA GLU A 153 -3.59 -27.63 -6.81
C GLU A 153 -5.08 -27.89 -7.02
N LYS A 154 -5.62 -27.64 -8.22
CA LYS A 154 -7.05 -27.79 -8.53
C LYS A 154 -7.92 -27.09 -7.48
N GLU A 155 -7.54 -25.85 -7.19
CA GLU A 155 -8.09 -25.05 -6.11
C GLU A 155 -9.54 -24.63 -6.38
N HIS A 156 -10.36 -24.76 -5.35
CA HIS A 156 -11.75 -24.31 -5.30
C HIS A 156 -11.95 -23.46 -4.06
N LEU A 157 -12.61 -22.32 -4.24
CA LEU A 157 -12.77 -21.32 -3.22
C LEU A 157 -14.23 -21.22 -2.78
N PHE A 158 -14.45 -21.29 -1.47
CA PHE A 158 -15.72 -20.94 -0.83
C PHE A 158 -15.72 -19.48 -0.41
N ASN A 159 -16.90 -18.85 -0.48
CA ASN A 159 -17.12 -17.53 0.08
C ASN A 159 -16.91 -17.52 1.60
N PRO A 160 -16.59 -16.36 2.21
CA PRO A 160 -16.61 -16.19 3.65
C PRO A 160 -18.00 -16.55 4.19
N GLU A 161 -18.06 -16.94 5.46
CA GLU A 161 -19.29 -17.23 6.18
C GLU A 161 -20.05 -18.49 5.69
N THR A 162 -19.46 -19.30 4.80
CA THR A 162 -20.04 -20.57 4.33
C THR A 162 -20.30 -21.51 5.51
N ARG A 163 -21.49 -22.11 5.54
CA ARG A 163 -21.95 -22.99 6.61
C ARG A 163 -21.81 -24.46 6.23
N PHE A 164 -21.39 -25.27 7.19
CA PHE A 164 -21.28 -26.71 7.03
C PHE A 164 -21.95 -27.42 8.19
N LYS A 165 -22.60 -28.54 7.91
CA LYS A 165 -23.06 -29.51 8.90
C LYS A 165 -21.98 -30.55 9.08
N VAL A 166 -21.53 -30.77 10.31
CA VAL A 166 -20.60 -31.86 10.58
C VAL A 166 -21.35 -33.17 10.53
N LEU A 167 -20.94 -34.08 9.66
CA LEU A 167 -21.57 -35.39 9.52
C LEU A 167 -21.05 -36.35 10.57
N ALA A 168 -19.73 -36.51 10.65
CA ALA A 168 -19.07 -37.47 11.53
C ALA A 168 -17.55 -37.25 11.60
N TRP A 169 -16.92 -37.93 12.56
CA TRP A 169 -15.47 -37.98 12.76
C TRP A 169 -14.94 -39.39 12.53
N TYR A 170 -13.76 -39.47 11.94
CA TYR A 170 -13.13 -40.76 11.65
C TYR A 170 -11.62 -40.68 11.90
N LYS A 171 -11.02 -41.83 12.19
CA LYS A 171 -9.59 -42.03 11.96
C LYS A 171 -9.32 -41.86 10.47
N ALA A 172 -8.28 -41.11 10.09
CA ALA A 172 -7.91 -40.94 8.69
C ALA A 172 -7.22 -42.19 8.11
N THR A 173 -7.93 -43.31 8.08
CA THR A 173 -7.48 -44.52 7.37
C THR A 173 -7.67 -44.31 5.87
N THR A 174 -6.91 -45.07 5.06
CA THR A 174 -7.09 -45.09 3.60
C THR A 174 -8.54 -45.36 3.21
N ALA A 175 -9.22 -46.28 3.91
CA ALA A 175 -10.62 -46.60 3.68
C ALA A 175 -11.56 -45.40 3.94
N ASN A 176 -11.40 -44.72 5.08
CA ASN A 176 -12.25 -43.59 5.44
C ASN A 176 -12.04 -42.37 4.52
N LEU A 177 -10.78 -42.14 4.11
CA LEU A 177 -10.45 -41.08 3.15
C LEU A 177 -11.08 -41.32 1.77
N TRP A 178 -11.07 -42.56 1.29
CA TRP A 178 -11.58 -42.91 -0.03
C TRP A 178 -13.09 -43.15 -0.10
N ARG A 179 -13.74 -43.36 1.05
CA ARG A 179 -15.19 -43.60 1.11
C ARG A 179 -16.00 -42.52 0.37
N GLY A 180 -16.93 -42.90 -0.49
CA GLY A 180 -17.76 -41.94 -1.22
C GLY A 180 -17.06 -41.18 -2.37
N MET A 181 -15.79 -41.47 -2.65
CA MET A 181 -15.15 -41.04 -3.90
C MET A 181 -15.65 -41.94 -5.05
N ARG A 182 -16.14 -41.35 -6.15
CA ARG A 182 -16.46 -42.08 -7.39
C ARG A 182 -15.37 -41.85 -8.42
N MET A 183 -14.95 -42.90 -9.12
CA MET A 183 -13.97 -42.77 -10.21
C MET A 183 -14.60 -42.09 -11.43
N GLU A 184 -14.01 -41.01 -11.91
CA GLU A 184 -14.29 -40.46 -13.23
C GLU A 184 -13.43 -41.23 -14.26
N GLN A 185 -14.06 -42.04 -15.11
CA GLN A 185 -13.36 -42.74 -16.21
C GLN A 185 -12.94 -41.76 -17.30
N ARG A 186 -11.84 -41.01 -17.12
CA ARG A 186 -11.18 -40.26 -18.21
C ARG A 186 -9.64 -40.28 -18.07
N GLY A 187 -8.99 -41.14 -18.86
CA GLY A 187 -7.56 -41.04 -19.20
C GLY A 187 -6.57 -41.78 -18.27
N HIS A 188 -5.58 -42.43 -18.89
CA HIS A 188 -4.72 -43.52 -18.41
C HIS A 188 -3.71 -43.24 -17.27
N SER A 189 -4.05 -42.52 -16.21
CA SER A 189 -3.11 -42.34 -15.08
C SER A 189 -3.76 -42.10 -13.71
N SER A 190 -4.80 -42.86 -13.38
CA SER A 190 -5.34 -42.92 -12.02
C SER A 190 -5.50 -44.38 -11.57
N PHE A 191 -4.87 -44.71 -10.45
CA PHE A 191 -4.84 -46.05 -9.87
C PHE A 191 -6.21 -46.40 -9.25
N LEU A 192 -6.66 -47.64 -9.50
CA LEU A 192 -7.91 -48.25 -9.03
C LEU A 192 -7.96 -48.45 -7.51
N LEU A 193 -9.17 -48.38 -6.94
CA LEU A 193 -9.71 -49.43 -6.06
C LEU A 193 -11.26 -49.36 -6.03
N SER A 194 -11.91 -50.47 -6.35
CA SER A 194 -13.36 -50.66 -6.15
C SER A 194 -13.64 -50.86 -4.66
N CYS A 195 -14.69 -50.22 -4.16
CA CYS A 195 -15.18 -50.44 -2.80
C CYS A 195 -16.23 -51.56 -2.82
N ASP A 196 -15.84 -52.78 -3.18
CA ASP A 196 -16.72 -53.95 -3.04
C ASP A 196 -16.72 -54.50 -1.60
N ASN A 197 -15.81 -54.02 -0.75
CA ASN A 197 -15.89 -54.16 0.70
C ASN A 197 -16.15 -52.77 1.30
N VAL A 198 -17.43 -52.42 1.45
CA VAL A 198 -17.84 -51.34 2.35
C VAL A 198 -17.43 -51.80 3.75
N VAL A 199 -16.23 -51.42 4.18
CA VAL A 199 -15.92 -51.44 5.61
C VAL A 199 -16.85 -50.40 6.19
N ASP A 200 -17.82 -50.85 6.99
CA ASP A 200 -18.66 -49.96 7.79
C ASP A 200 -17.73 -49.07 8.60
N SER A 201 -17.64 -47.80 8.21
CA SER A 201 -16.83 -46.83 8.91
C SER A 201 -17.43 -46.66 10.29
N VAL A 202 -16.69 -46.98 11.34
CA VAL A 202 -17.11 -46.72 12.71
C VAL A 202 -16.76 -45.27 13.03
N PRO A 203 -17.73 -44.37 13.22
CA PRO A 203 -17.45 -43.02 13.65
C PRO A 203 -16.74 -43.04 15.00
N LEU A 204 -15.86 -42.08 15.25
CA LEU A 204 -15.28 -41.91 16.58
C LEU A 204 -16.38 -41.56 17.60
N PRO A 205 -16.37 -42.15 18.80
CA PRO A 205 -17.27 -41.77 19.88
C PRO A 205 -17.16 -40.28 20.21
N LEU A 206 -18.27 -39.69 20.67
CA LEU A 206 -18.26 -38.32 21.18
C LEU A 206 -17.34 -38.20 22.38
N LEU A 207 -16.56 -37.12 22.44
CA LEU A 207 -15.70 -36.80 23.58
C LEU A 207 -16.56 -36.48 24.80
N GLN A 208 -16.28 -37.14 25.92
CA GLN A 208 -16.99 -36.97 27.19
C GLN A 208 -16.38 -35.87 28.05
N GLU A 209 -15.08 -35.60 27.88
CA GLU A 209 -14.38 -34.59 28.65
C GLU A 209 -14.91 -33.17 28.38
N SER A 210 -15.04 -32.37 29.44
CA SER A 210 -15.53 -30.99 29.35
C SER A 210 -14.42 -29.97 29.14
N THR A 211 -13.18 -30.31 29.51
CA THR A 211 -12.01 -29.45 29.37
C THR A 211 -11.33 -29.66 28.02
N LYS A 212 -10.73 -28.60 27.46
CA LYS A 212 -10.01 -28.70 26.18
C LYS A 212 -8.87 -29.72 26.22
N GLU A 213 -8.10 -29.74 27.31
CA GLU A 213 -7.00 -30.68 27.53
C GLU A 213 -7.49 -32.13 27.70
N GLY A 214 -8.62 -32.33 28.39
CA GLY A 214 -9.27 -33.63 28.52
C GLY A 214 -9.75 -34.16 27.17
N GLN A 215 -10.45 -33.31 26.39
CA GLN A 215 -10.91 -33.63 25.04
C GLN A 215 -9.75 -34.01 24.10
N GLU A 216 -8.65 -33.28 24.18
CA GLU A 216 -7.43 -33.59 23.44
C GLU A 216 -6.85 -34.95 23.84
N ARG A 217 -6.74 -35.24 25.14
CA ARG A 217 -6.24 -36.54 25.64
C ARG A 217 -7.14 -37.70 25.22
N GLU A 218 -8.45 -37.54 25.34
CA GLU A 218 -9.43 -38.53 24.93
C GLU A 218 -9.39 -38.76 23.42
N LEU A 219 -9.31 -37.70 22.62
CA LEU A 219 -9.19 -37.81 21.17
C LEU A 219 -7.91 -38.54 20.77
N ARG A 220 -6.76 -38.22 21.38
CA ARG A 220 -5.49 -38.94 21.14
C ARG A 220 -5.63 -40.42 21.46
N ALA A 221 -6.26 -40.76 22.59
CA ALA A 221 -6.51 -42.14 22.97
C ALA A 221 -7.42 -42.85 21.96
N GLN A 222 -8.46 -42.17 21.47
CA GLN A 222 -9.35 -42.71 20.45
C GLN A 222 -8.63 -42.90 19.10
N LEU A 223 -7.81 -41.95 18.67
CA LEU A 223 -7.04 -42.01 17.41
C LEU A 223 -6.00 -43.15 17.45
N GLY A 224 -5.37 -43.40 18.59
CA GLY A 224 -4.30 -44.40 18.74
C GLY A 224 -3.04 -43.96 17.98
N ASP A 225 -2.45 -44.85 17.18
CA ASP A 225 -1.25 -44.54 16.38
C ASP A 225 -1.56 -43.65 15.15
N HIS A 226 -2.83 -43.30 14.93
CA HIS A 226 -3.21 -42.43 13.82
C HIS A 226 -2.95 -40.96 14.15
N GLN A 227 -2.12 -40.35 13.31
CA GLN A 227 -1.72 -38.96 13.41
C GLN A 227 -2.75 -37.95 12.87
N PHE A 228 -3.81 -38.41 12.21
CA PHE A 228 -4.76 -37.53 11.55
C PHE A 228 -6.23 -37.83 11.87
N LEU A 229 -6.99 -36.76 12.07
CA LEU A 229 -8.43 -36.77 12.20
C LEU A 229 -9.08 -36.44 10.85
N LEU A 230 -10.06 -37.23 10.43
CA LEU A 230 -10.91 -36.94 9.29
C LEU A 230 -12.26 -36.40 9.79
N ILE A 231 -12.62 -35.19 9.37
CA ILE A 231 -13.93 -34.59 9.65
C ILE A 231 -14.71 -34.48 8.34
N GLU A 232 -15.91 -35.05 8.34
CA GLU A 232 -16.81 -34.99 7.21
C GLU A 232 -17.82 -33.85 7.37
N LEU A 233 -17.94 -33.02 6.32
CA LEU A 233 -18.74 -31.80 6.31
C LEU A 233 -19.67 -31.78 5.11
N GLU A 234 -20.94 -31.45 5.32
CA GLU A 234 -21.89 -31.15 4.23
C GLU A 234 -22.17 -29.65 4.19
N GLU A 235 -22.01 -29.02 3.03
CA GLU A 235 -22.39 -27.63 2.85
C GLU A 235 -23.91 -27.46 2.96
N VAL A 236 -24.33 -26.57 3.85
CA VAL A 236 -25.73 -26.22 4.03
C VAL A 236 -25.97 -24.87 3.36
N LEU A 237 -26.80 -24.89 2.32
CA LEU A 237 -27.27 -23.66 1.69
C LEU A 237 -28.29 -23.01 2.61
N LEU A 238 -28.17 -21.69 2.76
CA LEU A 238 -29.19 -20.90 3.42
C LEU A 238 -30.45 -20.91 2.54
N THR A 239 -31.59 -21.16 3.17
CA THR A 239 -32.89 -20.89 2.55
C THR A 239 -33.01 -19.39 2.22
N GLU A 240 -33.85 -19.02 1.25
CA GLU A 240 -34.08 -17.60 0.94
C GLU A 240 -34.57 -16.82 2.18
N GLU A 241 -35.38 -17.45 3.03
CA GLU A 241 -35.84 -16.88 4.30
C GLU A 241 -34.68 -16.64 5.28
N GLU A 242 -33.79 -17.62 5.49
CA GLU A 242 -32.61 -17.42 6.35
C GLU A 242 -31.61 -16.39 5.77
N GLN A 243 -31.54 -16.26 4.45
CA GLN A 243 -30.75 -15.20 3.80
C GLN A 243 -31.38 -13.84 4.09
N LEU A 244 -32.70 -13.71 3.91
CA LEU A 244 -33.44 -12.49 4.18
C LEU A 244 -33.35 -12.09 5.67
N GLU A 245 -33.59 -13.01 6.60
CA GLU A 245 -33.45 -12.75 8.04
C GLU A 245 -32.03 -12.29 8.41
N MET A 246 -31.01 -12.86 7.76
CA MET A 246 -29.63 -12.45 7.98
C MET A 246 -29.35 -11.06 7.41
N GLU A 247 -29.90 -10.74 6.24
CA GLU A 247 -29.81 -9.41 5.65
C GLU A 247 -30.55 -8.36 6.48
N GLU A 248 -31.77 -8.65 6.92
CA GLU A 248 -32.56 -7.81 7.83
C GLU A 248 -31.82 -7.58 9.15
N LYS A 249 -31.26 -8.64 9.74
CA LYS A 249 -30.46 -8.50 10.97
C LYS A 249 -29.22 -7.63 10.75
N LYS A 250 -28.51 -7.80 9.64
CA LYS A 250 -27.35 -6.96 9.29
C LYS A 250 -27.79 -5.52 9.05
N GLU A 251 -28.93 -5.29 8.43
CA GLU A 251 -29.50 -3.97 8.19
C GLU A 251 -29.93 -3.30 9.50
N GLN A 252 -30.58 -4.03 10.41
CA GLN A 252 -30.90 -3.55 11.75
C GLN A 252 -29.62 -3.18 12.54
N GLU A 253 -28.59 -4.03 12.52
CA GLU A 253 -27.30 -3.73 13.15
C GLU A 253 -26.64 -2.48 12.55
N ARG A 254 -26.80 -2.25 11.24
CA ARG A 254 -26.34 -1.02 10.56
C ARG A 254 -27.11 0.21 11.04
N PHE A 255 -28.43 0.14 11.12
CA PHE A 255 -29.25 1.24 11.61
C PHE A 255 -28.86 1.62 13.05
N GLU A 256 -28.73 0.64 13.94
CA GLU A 256 -28.32 0.87 15.33
C GLU A 256 -26.92 1.47 15.44
N ALA A 257 -25.97 1.02 14.62
CA ALA A 257 -24.62 1.57 14.62
C ALA A 257 -24.58 2.99 14.05
N LEU A 258 -25.38 3.28 13.02
CA LEU A 258 -25.49 4.60 12.44
C LEU A 258 -26.13 5.58 13.42
N ASP A 259 -27.20 5.19 14.11
CA ASP A 259 -27.84 6.03 15.12
C ASP A 259 -26.94 6.22 16.34
N GLY A 260 -26.22 5.19 16.77
CA GLY A 260 -25.16 5.32 17.78
C GLY A 260 -24.05 6.30 17.38
N LEU A 261 -23.66 6.30 16.10
CA LEU A 261 -22.68 7.26 15.57
C LEU A 261 -23.23 8.69 15.52
N LYS A 262 -24.48 8.87 15.07
CA LYS A 262 -25.14 10.18 15.07
C LYS A 262 -25.26 10.75 16.48
N GLN A 263 -25.67 9.93 17.45
CA GLN A 263 -25.77 10.33 18.84
C GLN A 263 -24.39 10.72 19.39
N ALA A 264 -23.36 9.90 19.15
CA ALA A 264 -22.00 10.22 19.60
C ALA A 264 -21.44 11.51 18.96
N ILE A 265 -21.77 11.78 17.69
CA ILE A 265 -21.42 13.04 17.01
C ILE A 265 -22.14 14.23 17.67
N ALA A 266 -23.43 14.09 17.97
CA ALA A 266 -24.25 15.12 18.60
C ALA A 266 -23.75 15.43 20.02
N ASP A 267 -23.60 14.40 20.86
CA ASP A 267 -23.07 14.51 22.23
C ASP A 267 -21.68 15.17 22.24
N THR A 268 -20.82 14.79 21.30
CA THR A 268 -19.50 15.40 21.14
C THR A 268 -19.59 16.87 20.72
N ALA A 269 -20.52 17.22 19.83
CA ALA A 269 -20.71 18.59 19.38
C ALA A 269 -21.21 19.48 20.53
N ASP A 270 -22.18 19.01 21.31
CA ASP A 270 -22.71 19.71 22.48
C ASP A 270 -21.64 19.86 23.57
N LEU A 271 -20.82 18.83 23.78
CA LEU A 271 -19.67 18.90 24.70
C LEU A 271 -18.61 19.90 24.23
N LEU A 272 -18.29 19.94 22.94
CA LEU A 272 -17.34 20.92 22.39
C LEU A 272 -17.89 22.34 22.47
N GLN A 273 -19.18 22.53 22.23
CA GLN A 273 -19.83 23.84 22.34
C GLN A 273 -19.87 24.32 23.80
N SER A 274 -20.31 23.46 24.72
CA SER A 274 -20.29 23.78 26.16
C SER A 274 -18.88 23.99 26.71
N ALA A 275 -17.87 23.31 26.14
CA ALA A 275 -16.46 23.54 26.48
C ALA A 275 -15.98 24.95 26.07
N VAL A 276 -16.44 25.47 24.93
CA VAL A 276 -16.12 26.81 24.44
C VAL A 276 -16.89 27.88 25.23
N GLU A 277 -18.20 27.70 25.41
CA GLU A 277 -19.07 28.62 26.13
C GLU A 277 -18.77 28.65 27.64
N GLY A 278 -18.53 27.49 28.24
CA GLY A 278 -18.19 27.34 29.66
C GLY A 278 -16.83 27.95 30.01
N LYS A 279 -15.86 27.92 29.08
CA LYS A 279 -14.58 28.63 29.27
C LYS A 279 -14.80 30.14 29.32
N ALA A 280 -15.63 30.69 28.43
CA ALA A 280 -15.94 32.12 28.41
C ALA A 280 -16.71 32.57 29.66
N ALA A 281 -17.72 31.80 30.08
CA ALA A 281 -18.53 32.11 31.26
C ALA A 281 -17.73 31.96 32.56
N GLY A 282 -16.89 30.92 32.67
CA GLY A 282 -16.02 30.69 33.81
C GLY A 282 -14.98 31.78 33.98
N ILE A 283 -14.34 32.22 32.89
CA ILE A 283 -13.39 33.35 32.89
C ILE A 283 -14.10 34.64 33.29
N ALA A 284 -15.27 34.94 32.71
CA ALA A 284 -16.00 36.17 33.04
C ALA A 284 -16.47 36.23 34.50
N MET A 285 -16.90 35.10 35.08
CA MET A 285 -17.30 35.03 36.48
C MET A 285 -16.10 35.23 37.41
N VAL A 286 -14.98 34.59 37.08
CA VAL A 286 -13.71 34.74 37.79
C VAL A 286 -13.16 36.17 37.71
N GLU A 287 -13.22 36.82 36.54
CA GLU A 287 -12.78 38.21 36.35
C GLU A 287 -13.68 39.19 37.11
N ALA A 288 -14.99 38.94 37.17
CA ALA A 288 -15.92 39.75 37.95
C ALA A 288 -15.65 39.65 39.46
N ASP A 289 -15.40 38.44 39.97
CA ASP A 289 -15.06 38.21 41.38
C ASP A 289 -13.67 38.79 41.73
N ALA A 290 -12.70 38.68 40.82
CA ALA A 290 -11.39 39.32 40.97
C ALA A 290 -11.48 40.85 41.00
N ALA A 291 -12.29 41.45 40.11
CA ALA A 291 -12.54 42.89 40.08
C ALA A 291 -13.25 43.39 41.34
N ALA A 292 -14.19 42.62 41.89
CA ALA A 292 -14.88 42.95 43.14
C ALA A 292 -13.93 42.93 44.36
N VAL A 293 -12.93 42.05 44.35
CA VAL A 293 -11.96 41.91 45.45
C VAL A 293 -10.81 42.92 45.35
N ALA A 294 -10.40 43.32 44.14
CA ALA A 294 -9.40 44.37 43.93
C ALA A 294 -9.81 45.72 44.57
N ALA A 295 -11.12 45.93 44.82
CA ALA A 295 -11.63 47.08 45.57
C ALA A 295 -11.39 47.01 47.10
N GLY A 296 -10.86 45.90 47.62
CA GLY A 296 -10.84 45.53 49.04
C GLY A 296 -9.47 45.30 49.66
N GLY A 297 -8.43 46.06 49.30
CA GLY A 297 -7.15 46.12 50.03
C GLY A 297 -6.18 44.93 49.84
N GLU A 298 -4.88 45.25 49.81
CA GLU A 298 -3.77 44.39 49.35
C GLU A 298 -3.64 43.01 50.02
N ALA A 299 -4.12 42.83 51.26
CA ALA A 299 -3.99 41.55 51.98
C ALA A 299 -5.08 40.51 51.62
N GLY A 300 -6.20 40.93 51.03
CA GLY A 300 -7.27 40.04 50.57
C GLY A 300 -7.02 39.45 49.18
N GLU A 301 -6.24 40.16 48.37
CA GLU A 301 -6.05 39.92 46.94
C GLU A 301 -5.37 38.57 46.64
N LEU A 302 -4.29 38.23 47.37
CA LEU A 302 -3.55 36.98 47.15
C LEU A 302 -4.35 35.72 47.52
N LYS A 303 -5.17 35.78 48.57
CA LYS A 303 -6.02 34.64 48.97
C LYS A 303 -7.12 34.37 47.96
N VAL A 304 -7.67 35.44 47.38
CA VAL A 304 -8.71 35.33 46.35
C VAL A 304 -8.12 34.83 45.04
N LEU A 305 -6.95 35.34 44.62
CA LEU A 305 -6.23 34.84 43.44
C LEU A 305 -5.95 33.33 43.52
N ASN A 306 -5.49 32.84 44.69
CA ASN A 306 -5.25 31.41 44.87
C ASN A 306 -6.55 30.57 44.88
N ALA A 307 -7.63 31.08 45.45
CA ALA A 307 -8.93 30.39 45.45
C ALA A 307 -9.54 30.33 44.04
N VAL A 308 -9.39 31.43 43.29
CA VAL A 308 -9.79 31.54 41.89
C VAL A 308 -9.03 30.53 41.02
N GLU A 309 -7.70 30.46 41.18
CA GLU A 309 -6.88 29.53 40.38
C GLU A 309 -7.19 28.07 40.73
N ALA A 310 -7.43 27.76 42.02
CA ALA A 310 -7.84 26.42 42.44
C ALA A 310 -9.18 25.98 41.83
N GLU A 311 -10.17 26.87 41.78
CA GLU A 311 -11.47 26.56 41.17
C GLU A 311 -11.36 26.46 39.65
N ARG A 312 -10.52 27.30 39.01
CA ARG A 312 -10.20 27.19 37.58
C ARG A 312 -9.60 25.84 37.21
N VAL A 313 -8.57 25.39 37.94
CA VAL A 313 -7.92 24.07 37.71
C VAL A 313 -8.92 22.92 37.88
N LYS A 314 -9.82 23.02 38.87
CA LYS A 314 -10.87 22.02 39.10
C LYS A 314 -11.88 21.95 37.94
N VAL A 315 -12.29 23.10 37.40
CA VAL A 315 -13.17 23.18 36.21
C VAL A 315 -12.47 22.57 34.98
N GLU A 316 -11.19 22.90 34.75
CA GLU A 316 -10.40 22.36 33.64
C GLU A 316 -10.25 20.83 33.72
N LEU A 317 -9.98 20.26 34.90
CA LEU A 317 -9.90 18.81 35.11
C LEU A 317 -11.23 18.09 34.85
N GLN A 318 -12.35 18.67 35.27
CA GLN A 318 -13.68 18.12 34.99
C GLN A 318 -14.00 18.16 33.49
N GLN A 319 -13.61 19.23 32.80
CA GLN A 319 -13.78 19.38 31.35
C GLN A 319 -12.91 18.38 30.58
N GLU A 320 -11.66 18.18 30.98
CA GLU A 320 -10.75 17.20 30.40
C GLU A 320 -11.29 15.77 30.52
N ALA A 321 -11.81 15.40 31.70
CA ALA A 321 -12.40 14.09 31.93
C ALA A 321 -13.61 13.83 31.00
N LYS A 322 -14.49 14.83 30.83
CA LYS A 322 -15.64 14.77 29.92
C LYS A 322 -15.20 14.61 28.46
N LEU A 323 -14.20 15.38 28.01
CA LEU A 323 -13.68 15.30 26.65
C LEU A 323 -12.98 13.96 26.37
N LYS A 324 -12.24 13.41 27.35
CA LYS A 324 -11.62 12.06 27.25
C LYS A 324 -12.69 10.97 27.11
N ALA A 325 -13.75 11.02 27.92
CA ALA A 325 -14.87 10.08 27.82
C ALA A 325 -15.59 10.17 26.47
N SER A 326 -15.85 11.39 25.97
CA SER A 326 -16.47 11.62 24.66
C SER A 326 -15.61 11.09 23.51
N ARG A 327 -14.28 11.25 23.60
CA ARG A 327 -13.33 10.73 22.60
C ARG A 327 -13.42 9.21 22.50
N GLU A 328 -13.50 8.52 23.63
CA GLU A 328 -13.59 7.07 23.68
C GLU A 328 -14.93 6.59 23.07
N LEU A 329 -16.05 7.20 23.47
CA LEU A 329 -17.38 6.89 22.93
C LEU A 329 -17.45 7.11 21.41
N LEU A 330 -16.96 8.25 20.92
CA LEU A 330 -16.94 8.56 19.50
C LEU A 330 -16.03 7.60 18.71
N THR A 331 -14.90 7.19 19.29
CA THR A 331 -13.98 6.22 18.67
C THR A 331 -14.64 4.84 18.57
N GLN A 332 -15.31 4.38 19.62
CA GLN A 332 -16.03 3.10 19.62
C GLN A 332 -17.20 3.11 18.62
N ALA A 333 -17.98 4.20 18.58
CA ALA A 333 -19.06 4.36 17.62
C ALA A 333 -18.54 4.39 16.17
N LEU A 334 -17.42 5.08 15.92
CA LEU A 334 -16.78 5.12 14.60
C LEU A 334 -16.29 3.73 14.17
N LEU A 335 -15.62 2.99 15.04
CA LEU A 335 -15.15 1.63 14.76
C LEU A 335 -16.32 0.68 14.47
N ARG A 336 -17.42 0.78 15.22
CA ARG A 336 -18.64 -0.02 14.99
C ARG A 336 -19.28 0.32 13.64
N ALA A 337 -19.40 1.61 13.31
CA ALA A 337 -19.95 2.05 12.03
C ALA A 337 -19.06 1.67 10.83
N GLU A 338 -17.73 1.74 10.97
CA GLU A 338 -16.79 1.37 9.90
C GLU A 338 -16.78 -0.14 9.62
N ARG A 339 -17.02 -0.99 10.62
CA ARG A 339 -17.24 -2.44 10.41
C ARG A 339 -18.46 -2.70 9.54
N LEU A 340 -19.53 -1.92 9.73
CA LEU A 340 -20.82 -2.08 9.07
C LEU A 340 -20.93 -1.31 7.74
N TYR A 341 -19.98 -0.41 7.46
CA TYR A 341 -19.79 0.31 6.19
C TYR A 341 -19.54 -0.61 4.97
N TYR A 342 -19.39 -1.93 5.17
CA TYR A 342 -19.09 -2.91 4.13
C TYR A 342 -20.17 -3.01 3.03
N ASP A 343 -21.44 -2.84 3.41
CA ASP A 343 -22.55 -3.26 2.55
C ASP A 343 -23.37 -2.11 1.92
N SER A 344 -23.25 -0.87 2.42
CA SER A 344 -23.94 0.30 1.83
C SER A 344 -23.14 1.60 2.01
N PRO A 345 -22.17 1.87 1.10
CA PRO A 345 -21.16 2.91 1.32
C PRO A 345 -21.68 4.35 1.22
N MET A 346 -22.80 4.62 0.55
CA MET A 346 -23.20 6.00 0.26
C MET A 346 -23.77 6.76 1.47
N GLN A 347 -24.59 6.10 2.30
CA GLN A 347 -25.27 6.80 3.41
C GLN A 347 -24.36 7.03 4.63
N ILE A 348 -23.46 6.08 4.93
CA ILE A 348 -22.64 6.11 6.14
C ILE A 348 -21.38 7.01 5.95
N LYS A 349 -20.93 7.24 4.71
CA LYS A 349 -19.68 7.99 4.42
C LYS A 349 -19.69 9.41 4.97
N ALA A 350 -20.83 10.11 4.86
CA ALA A 350 -20.99 11.46 5.37
C ALA A 350 -20.83 11.50 6.91
N PHE A 351 -21.45 10.55 7.61
CA PHE A 351 -21.39 10.45 9.07
C PHE A 351 -20.01 10.02 9.56
N VAL A 352 -19.35 9.07 8.89
CA VAL A 352 -17.95 8.70 9.19
C VAL A 352 -17.03 9.90 9.02
N GLY A 353 -17.17 10.66 7.93
CA GLY A 353 -16.40 11.89 7.72
C GLY A 353 -16.66 12.95 8.81
N GLN A 354 -17.91 13.10 9.23
CA GLN A 354 -18.29 14.01 10.32
C GLN A 354 -17.72 13.56 11.67
N ALA A 355 -17.81 12.27 12.01
CA ALA A 355 -17.23 11.71 13.23
C ALA A 355 -15.70 11.82 13.25
N GLN A 356 -15.01 11.54 12.15
CA GLN A 356 -13.56 11.74 12.04
C GLN A 356 -13.17 13.21 12.22
N LYS A 357 -13.96 14.14 11.67
CA LYS A 357 -13.77 15.58 11.90
C LYS A 357 -13.94 15.91 13.39
N ARG A 358 -15.01 15.46 14.03
CA ARG A 358 -15.26 15.68 15.47
C ARG A 358 -14.19 15.05 16.36
N LEU A 359 -13.67 13.89 16.01
CA LEU A 359 -12.56 13.26 16.74
C LEU A 359 -11.28 14.08 16.67
N ARG A 360 -11.00 14.71 15.51
CA ARG A 360 -9.90 15.69 15.38
C ARG A 360 -10.15 16.93 16.24
N ASP A 361 -11.38 17.45 16.24
CA ASP A 361 -11.76 18.61 17.06
C ASP A 361 -11.62 18.32 18.57
N LEU A 362 -12.02 17.12 19.03
CA LEU A 362 -11.82 16.66 20.41
C LEU A 362 -10.34 16.53 20.79
N LYS A 363 -9.53 15.94 19.91
CA LYS A 363 -8.08 15.84 20.12
C LYS A 363 -7.45 17.23 20.26
N ARG A 364 -7.88 18.18 19.42
CA ARG A 364 -7.44 19.58 19.51
C ARG A 364 -7.87 20.22 20.82
N ALA A 365 -9.12 20.03 21.26
CA ALA A 365 -9.61 20.60 22.51
C ALA A 365 -8.87 20.05 23.75
N LEU A 366 -8.62 18.73 23.80
CA LEU A 366 -7.82 18.11 24.86
C LEU A 366 -6.38 18.65 24.88
N MET A 367 -5.81 18.82 23.69
CA MET A 367 -4.49 19.38 23.53
C MET A 367 -4.40 20.85 23.99
N HIS A 368 -5.40 21.68 23.66
CA HIS A 368 -5.50 23.04 24.17
C HIS A 368 -5.55 23.09 25.71
N ILE A 369 -6.25 22.13 26.35
CA ILE A 369 -6.30 22.05 27.83
C ILE A 369 -4.94 21.61 28.40
N GLU A 370 -4.23 20.69 27.75
CA GLU A 370 -2.88 20.30 28.18
C GLU A 370 -1.89 21.45 28.01
N VAL A 371 -1.99 22.22 26.92
CA VAL A 371 -1.14 23.39 26.66
C VAL A 371 -1.48 24.56 27.58
N SER A 372 -2.75 24.78 27.93
CA SER A 372 -3.15 25.85 28.87
C SER A 372 -2.68 25.62 30.32
N LYS A 373 -2.29 24.38 30.65
CA LYS A 373 -1.62 24.05 31.92
C LYS A 373 -0.12 24.32 31.90
N MET A 374 0.45 24.58 30.72
CA MET A 374 1.85 24.96 30.57
C MET A 374 1.99 26.47 30.77
N SER A 375 3.18 26.92 31.17
CA SER A 375 3.53 28.34 31.25
C SER A 375 3.25 29.13 29.96
N ASP A 376 3.01 30.44 30.09
CA ASP A 376 2.68 31.36 28.99
C ASP A 376 3.71 31.35 27.84
N THR A 377 4.97 31.04 28.15
CA THR A 377 6.04 30.89 27.15
C THR A 377 5.85 29.64 26.28
N LEU A 378 5.37 28.53 26.86
CA LEU A 378 5.15 27.27 26.14
C LEU A 378 3.85 27.28 25.33
N GLN A 379 2.86 28.04 25.78
CA GLN A 379 1.62 28.24 25.03
C GLN A 379 1.85 28.86 23.64
N GLN A 380 2.97 29.58 23.44
CA GLN A 380 3.37 30.12 22.13
C GLN A 380 3.71 29.03 21.09
N PHE A 381 3.98 27.80 21.53
CA PHE A 381 4.27 26.64 20.67
C PHE A 381 3.10 25.70 20.45
N GLU A 382 1.92 26.08 20.92
CA GLU A 382 0.68 25.38 20.66
C GLU A 382 0.55 24.92 19.19
N PRO A 383 0.85 25.74 18.16
CA PRO A 383 0.75 25.32 16.76
C PRO A 383 1.62 24.10 16.41
N LEU A 384 2.82 24.01 17.00
CA LEU A 384 3.80 22.96 16.75
C LEU A 384 3.47 21.67 17.51
N LEU A 385 3.02 21.78 18.76
CA LEU A 385 2.56 20.61 19.50
C LEU A 385 1.34 19.98 18.79
N HIS A 386 0.41 20.80 18.27
CA HIS A 386 -0.74 20.34 17.44
C HIS A 386 -0.33 19.64 16.14
N GLU A 387 0.90 19.86 15.68
CA GLU A 387 1.47 19.20 14.51
C GLU A 387 2.07 17.83 14.88
N ILE A 388 2.76 17.74 16.02
CA ILE A 388 3.41 16.51 16.52
C ILE A 388 2.38 15.45 16.96
N SER A 389 1.27 15.85 17.57
CA SER A 389 0.21 14.91 18.05
C SER A 389 -0.54 14.17 16.92
N ARG A 390 -0.21 14.47 15.65
CA ARG A 390 -0.75 13.80 14.46
C ARG A 390 -0.02 12.50 14.09
N LEU A 391 1.09 12.16 14.75
CA LEU A 391 1.87 10.93 14.51
C LEU A 391 1.24 9.66 15.13
N SER A 392 1.42 8.48 14.52
CA SER A 392 0.72 7.24 14.92
C SER A 392 1.53 6.34 15.88
N LEU A 393 0.83 5.56 16.72
CA LEU A 393 1.40 4.62 17.71
C LEU A 393 2.07 3.38 17.08
N GLU A 394 1.66 3.00 15.87
CA GLU A 394 2.13 1.79 15.17
C GLU A 394 3.59 1.94 14.68
N GLU A 395 3.98 3.16 14.33
CA GLU A 395 5.34 3.50 13.90
C GLU A 395 6.35 3.35 15.05
N VAL A 396 5.91 3.43 16.31
CA VAL A 396 6.77 3.42 17.51
C VAL A 396 7.14 2.00 17.97
N ASP A 397 6.25 1.03 17.83
CA ASP A 397 6.43 -0.34 18.36
C ASP A 397 7.28 -1.24 17.44
N GLU A 398 7.28 -0.99 16.13
CA GLU A 398 8.18 -1.66 15.18
C GLU A 398 9.66 -1.37 15.46
N MET A 399 9.98 -0.14 15.88
CA MET A 399 11.36 0.31 16.10
C MET A 399 11.99 -0.28 17.37
N ARG A 400 11.20 -0.58 18.41
CA ARG A 400 11.69 -1.14 19.68
C ARG A 400 12.08 -2.62 19.57
N SER A 401 11.38 -3.36 18.71
CA SER A 401 11.56 -4.81 18.54
C SER A 401 12.88 -5.20 17.86
N ALA A 402 13.52 -4.27 17.13
CA ALA A 402 14.78 -4.52 16.44
C ALA A 402 16.04 -4.53 17.35
N ARG A 403 15.91 -4.12 18.63
CA ARG A 403 17.05 -3.94 19.56
C ARG A 403 17.45 -5.20 20.34
N GLY A 404 16.62 -6.25 20.36
CA GLY A 404 16.75 -7.39 21.29
C GLY A 404 17.50 -8.63 20.80
N GLY A 405 18.00 -8.67 19.56
CA GLY A 405 18.52 -9.90 18.94
C GLY A 405 20.03 -9.89 18.68
N SER A 406 20.87 -10.09 19.69
CA SER A 406 22.28 -10.46 19.46
C SER A 406 22.84 -11.33 20.59
N ASN A 407 22.78 -12.65 20.42
CA ASN A 407 23.69 -13.60 21.06
C ASN A 407 23.98 -14.74 20.08
N LEU A 408 25.12 -14.66 19.41
CA LEU A 408 25.76 -15.81 18.77
C LEU A 408 27.26 -15.76 19.04
N SER A 409 27.74 -16.83 19.67
CA SER A 409 29.14 -17.10 20.05
C SER A 409 30.03 -17.42 18.83
N PRO A 410 31.36 -17.23 18.93
CA PRO A 410 32.28 -17.48 17.83
C PRO A 410 32.73 -18.95 17.82
N VAL A 411 32.69 -19.60 16.66
CA VAL A 411 33.43 -20.85 16.40
C VAL A 411 34.56 -20.55 15.43
N GLY A 412 35.78 -20.74 15.90
CA GLY A 412 37.01 -20.63 15.12
C GLY A 412 37.35 -21.93 14.38
N GLY A 413 38.23 -21.82 13.38
CA GLY A 413 38.84 -22.95 12.70
C GLY A 413 39.76 -22.51 11.56
N LYS A 414 41.07 -22.57 11.81
CA LYS A 414 42.16 -22.35 10.84
C LYS A 414 42.34 -23.58 9.93
N GLY A 415 42.80 -23.39 8.69
CA GLY A 415 43.60 -24.40 7.97
C GLY A 415 43.59 -24.28 6.43
N PRO A 416 44.67 -24.66 5.72
CA PRO A 416 45.18 -23.87 4.58
C PRO A 416 45.31 -24.61 3.23
N SER A 417 45.74 -23.84 2.21
CA SER A 417 46.50 -24.18 0.99
C SER A 417 45.77 -24.47 -0.35
N GLY A 418 46.13 -23.66 -1.36
CA GLY A 418 46.68 -24.14 -2.64
C GLY A 418 45.77 -24.23 -3.88
N GLY A 419 46.09 -23.44 -4.92
CA GLY A 419 46.17 -23.96 -6.31
C GLY A 419 45.15 -23.53 -7.37
N LEU A 420 45.63 -22.68 -8.30
CA LEU A 420 45.37 -22.56 -9.76
C LEU A 420 43.98 -22.77 -10.41
N LEU A 421 43.59 -21.73 -11.16
CA LEU A 421 42.98 -21.69 -12.51
C LEU A 421 42.21 -22.91 -13.04
N ALA A 422 40.89 -22.74 -13.21
CA ALA A 422 40.14 -23.22 -14.38
C ALA A 422 38.85 -22.42 -14.58
N VAL A 423 38.66 -21.93 -15.80
CA VAL A 423 37.42 -21.37 -16.33
C VAL A 423 36.48 -22.53 -16.67
N SER A 424 35.31 -22.60 -16.05
CA SER A 424 34.14 -23.25 -16.66
C SER A 424 32.83 -22.72 -16.08
N ALA A 425 31.84 -22.66 -16.96
CA ALA A 425 30.54 -22.03 -16.81
C ALA A 425 29.57 -22.72 -15.83
N ALA A 426 28.54 -21.94 -15.50
CA ALA A 426 27.21 -22.32 -15.01
C ALA A 426 27.08 -22.83 -13.57
N GLY A 427 26.33 -22.07 -12.76
CA GLY A 427 25.83 -22.52 -11.46
C GLY A 427 25.37 -21.37 -10.59
N ASP A 428 24.06 -21.11 -10.62
CA ASP A 428 23.22 -20.68 -9.49
C ASP A 428 23.87 -19.90 -8.33
N LEU A 429 23.58 -18.60 -8.26
CA LEU A 429 23.50 -17.89 -6.98
C LEU A 429 22.30 -16.94 -7.01
N GLY A 430 21.24 -17.37 -6.33
CA GLY A 430 20.15 -16.50 -5.91
C GLY A 430 20.64 -15.49 -4.88
N TYR A 431 20.22 -14.23 -5.05
CA TYR A 431 20.20 -13.24 -3.99
C TYR A 431 18.85 -12.52 -4.04
N GLY A 432 17.97 -12.93 -3.12
CA GLY A 432 16.81 -12.16 -2.72
C GLY A 432 17.23 -11.12 -1.69
N GLY A 433 16.85 -9.86 -1.91
CA GLY A 433 17.02 -8.76 -0.99
C GLY A 433 16.03 -7.66 -1.34
N SER A 434 14.90 -7.63 -0.63
CA SER A 434 13.83 -6.63 -0.74
C SER A 434 14.28 -5.32 -0.09
N SER A 435 14.24 -4.20 -0.83
CA SER A 435 14.43 -2.86 -0.28
C SER A 435 13.08 -2.16 -0.09
N VAL A 436 12.58 -2.21 1.15
CA VAL A 436 11.54 -1.33 1.70
C VAL A 436 12.29 -0.17 2.39
N GLY A 437 12.09 1.09 1.99
CA GLY A 437 12.81 2.19 2.67
C GLY A 437 12.67 3.64 2.19
N GLY A 438 11.79 3.98 1.24
CA GLY A 438 11.78 5.33 0.66
C GLY A 438 10.94 6.40 1.38
N GLY A 439 9.93 6.03 2.18
CA GLY A 439 8.90 6.97 2.65
C GLY A 439 9.12 7.63 4.02
N VAL A 440 10.11 7.20 4.80
CA VAL A 440 10.26 7.61 6.22
C VAL A 440 11.20 8.80 6.41
N VAL A 441 11.96 9.19 5.38
CA VAL A 441 13.14 10.08 5.54
C VAL A 441 12.79 11.57 5.47
N HIS A 442 11.78 11.97 4.71
CA HIS A 442 11.50 13.39 4.46
C HIS A 442 10.65 14.06 5.56
N ASP A 443 9.88 13.27 6.31
CA ASP A 443 9.01 13.70 7.42
C ASP A 443 9.78 13.85 8.75
N PHE A 444 11.11 13.78 8.67
CA PHE A 444 11.98 13.50 9.81
C PHE A 444 12.95 14.65 10.10
N GLU A 445 13.47 15.31 9.05
CA GLU A 445 14.42 16.43 9.18
C GLU A 445 13.72 17.74 9.57
N GLU A 446 12.50 17.98 9.08
CA GLU A 446 11.69 19.15 9.43
C GLU A 446 11.25 19.12 10.91
N ARG A 447 10.93 17.93 11.42
CA ARG A 447 10.57 17.73 12.83
C ARG A 447 11.74 17.93 13.79
N LEU A 448 12.94 17.54 13.38
CA LEU A 448 14.18 17.77 14.12
C LEU A 448 14.49 19.27 14.27
N GLU A 449 14.23 20.06 13.22
CA GLU A 449 14.47 21.50 13.21
C GLU A 449 13.47 22.26 14.11
N GLN A 450 12.21 21.84 14.10
CA GLN A 450 11.17 22.41 14.98
C GLN A 450 11.37 22.03 16.46
N LEU A 451 11.78 20.79 16.75
CA LEU A 451 12.14 20.33 18.10
C LEU A 451 13.32 21.14 18.68
N LYS A 452 14.33 21.40 17.85
CA LYS A 452 15.51 22.18 18.24
C LYS A 452 15.16 23.64 18.63
N LYS A 453 14.25 24.29 17.89
CA LYS A 453 13.76 25.64 18.22
C LYS A 453 12.99 25.68 19.55
N LEU A 454 12.23 24.61 19.83
CA LEU A 454 11.47 24.49 21.08
C LEU A 454 12.40 24.35 22.28
N GLU A 455 13.47 23.57 22.13
CA GLU A 455 14.51 23.42 23.14
C GLU A 455 15.30 24.67 23.41
N ASP A 456 15.66 25.44 22.38
CA ASP A 456 16.41 26.68 22.56
C ASP A 456 15.61 27.71 23.39
N ILE A 457 14.28 27.69 23.26
CA ILE A 457 13.37 28.56 24.02
C ILE A 457 13.15 28.05 25.45
N VAL A 458 13.04 26.74 25.65
CA VAL A 458 13.00 26.13 26.99
C VAL A 458 14.35 26.29 27.72
N ALA A 459 15.47 26.23 26.99
CA ALA A 459 16.83 26.38 27.51
C ALA A 459 17.15 27.84 27.93
N SER A 460 16.51 28.82 27.29
CA SER A 460 16.75 30.25 27.55
C SER A 460 15.86 30.85 28.66
N ASN A 461 14.87 30.12 29.19
CA ASN A 461 13.97 30.60 30.25
C ASN A 461 14.13 29.83 31.58
N PRO A 462 14.79 30.42 32.61
CA PRO A 462 15.11 29.73 33.88
C PRO A 462 13.90 29.46 34.80
N SER A 463 12.76 30.11 34.58
CA SER A 463 11.58 30.06 35.45
C SER A 463 10.66 28.85 35.21
N MET A 464 10.97 27.99 34.23
CA MET A 464 10.15 26.86 33.80
C MET A 464 10.79 25.52 34.14
N SER A 465 11.24 25.30 35.39
CA SER A 465 12.00 24.09 35.73
C SER A 465 11.20 22.81 35.55
N ASP A 466 9.91 22.85 35.89
CA ASP A 466 9.04 21.68 35.94
C ASP A 466 8.51 21.34 34.53
N GLU A 467 8.18 22.36 33.72
CA GLU A 467 7.85 22.14 32.31
C GLU A 467 9.08 21.84 31.45
N ARG A 468 10.28 22.32 31.84
CA ARG A 468 11.54 21.97 31.21
C ARG A 468 11.83 20.47 31.39
N GLU A 469 11.57 19.91 32.57
CA GLU A 469 11.77 18.47 32.80
C GLU A 469 10.80 17.61 31.97
N ALA A 470 9.51 17.98 31.92
CA ALA A 470 8.50 17.27 31.12
C ALA A 470 8.77 17.40 29.61
N MET A 471 9.14 18.59 29.14
CA MET A 471 9.46 18.82 27.73
C MET A 471 10.79 18.17 27.34
N GLN A 472 11.82 18.22 28.19
CA GLN A 472 13.09 17.53 27.95
C GLN A 472 12.91 16.01 27.91
N GLN A 473 12.01 15.43 28.70
CA GLN A 473 11.70 14.00 28.57
C GLN A 473 11.08 13.65 27.21
N VAL A 474 10.11 14.43 26.73
CA VAL A 474 9.47 14.21 25.41
C VAL A 474 10.47 14.41 24.27
N VAL A 475 11.28 15.46 24.36
CA VAL A 475 12.32 15.79 23.37
C VAL A 475 13.42 14.73 23.35
N GLU A 476 13.94 14.31 24.51
CA GLU A 476 14.98 13.28 24.60
C GLU A 476 14.47 11.92 24.12
N GLU A 477 13.21 11.58 24.38
CA GLU A 477 12.62 10.34 23.88
C GLU A 477 12.49 10.33 22.34
N VAL A 478 12.10 11.45 21.72
CA VAL A 478 12.04 11.58 20.26
C VAL A 478 13.44 11.59 19.66
N ARG A 479 14.40 12.32 20.26
CA ARG A 479 15.80 12.38 19.83
C ARG A 479 16.49 11.03 19.92
N GLU A 480 16.29 10.29 21.00
CA GLU A 480 16.92 8.97 21.16
C GLU A 480 16.40 7.98 20.11
N ARG A 481 15.09 8.00 19.80
CA ARG A 481 14.48 7.18 18.73
C ARG A 481 15.07 7.49 17.36
N VAL A 482 15.16 8.78 17.04
CA VAL A 482 15.71 9.30 15.78
C VAL A 482 17.19 8.96 15.63
N ARG A 483 17.97 9.20 16.69
CA ARG A 483 19.41 8.98 16.75
C ARG A 483 19.76 7.51 16.59
N LEU A 484 19.00 6.58 17.18
CA LEU A 484 19.27 5.14 17.09
C LEU A 484 19.12 4.58 15.66
N CYS A 485 18.11 5.01 14.90
CA CYS A 485 17.92 4.58 13.51
C CYS A 485 19.00 5.12 12.57
N ILE A 486 19.35 6.40 12.73
CA ILE A 486 20.41 7.04 11.94
C ILE A 486 21.77 6.47 12.33
N ASP A 487 22.07 6.28 13.62
CA ASP A 487 23.35 5.77 14.08
C ASP A 487 23.55 4.30 13.70
N ALA A 488 22.53 3.44 13.72
CA ALA A 488 22.66 2.05 13.26
C ALA A 488 23.02 1.95 11.77
N ARG A 489 22.44 2.82 10.93
CA ARG A 489 22.65 2.83 9.47
C ARG A 489 23.92 3.58 9.08
N ARG A 490 24.20 4.71 9.74
CA ARG A 490 25.47 5.44 9.63
C ARG A 490 26.64 4.62 10.18
N GLN A 491 26.52 3.87 11.27
CA GLN A 491 27.62 3.04 11.77
C GLN A 491 28.00 1.94 10.78
N ARG A 492 27.03 1.36 10.06
CA ARG A 492 27.31 0.42 8.96
C ARG A 492 28.00 1.08 7.77
N LEU A 493 27.58 2.27 7.35
CA LEU A 493 28.15 3.00 6.21
C LEU A 493 29.43 3.80 6.52
N LYS A 494 29.68 4.13 7.78
CA LYS A 494 30.91 4.79 8.27
C LYS A 494 32.10 3.83 8.36
N LEU A 495 31.88 2.52 8.25
CA LEU A 495 32.98 1.58 8.11
C LEU A 495 33.69 1.92 6.79
N PRO A 496 34.97 2.37 6.82
CA PRO A 496 35.67 2.79 5.61
C PRO A 496 35.64 1.71 4.52
N ALA A 497 35.71 0.44 4.95
CA ALA A 497 35.61 -0.72 4.08
C ALA A 497 34.27 -0.82 3.31
N GLU A 498 33.13 -0.48 3.93
CA GLU A 498 31.82 -0.52 3.26
C GLU A 498 31.64 0.66 2.30
N ARG A 499 32.14 1.85 2.66
CA ARG A 499 32.14 3.00 1.76
C ARG A 499 33.05 2.78 0.55
N GLU A 500 34.24 2.24 0.76
CA GLU A 500 35.16 1.87 -0.34
C GLU A 500 34.55 0.79 -1.23
N ARG A 501 33.89 -0.23 -0.65
CA ARG A 501 33.16 -1.25 -1.42
C ARG A 501 32.03 -0.64 -2.25
N PHE A 502 31.20 0.22 -1.66
CA PHE A 502 30.11 0.87 -2.39
C PHE A 502 30.65 1.76 -3.52
N GLN A 503 31.69 2.56 -3.25
CA GLN A 503 32.31 3.41 -4.27
C GLN A 503 32.99 2.58 -5.38
N ALA A 504 33.59 1.44 -5.05
CA ALA A 504 34.15 0.52 -6.02
C ALA A 504 33.07 -0.06 -6.95
N VAL A 505 31.96 -0.53 -6.38
CA VAL A 505 30.78 -0.99 -7.16
C VAL A 505 30.25 0.14 -8.04
N LEU A 506 30.12 1.35 -7.49
CA LEU A 506 29.64 2.50 -8.26
C LEU A 506 30.59 2.88 -9.40
N ASN A 507 31.90 2.81 -9.18
CA ASN A 507 32.91 3.05 -10.21
C ASN A 507 32.85 1.99 -11.32
N GLU A 508 32.65 0.72 -10.95
CA GLU A 508 32.44 -0.37 -11.90
C GLU A 508 31.16 -0.15 -12.72
N MET A 509 30.06 0.23 -12.07
CA MET A 509 28.80 0.58 -12.74
C MET A 509 28.95 1.78 -13.69
N LYS A 510 29.69 2.83 -13.29
CA LYS A 510 30.03 3.97 -14.15
C LYS A 510 30.90 3.55 -15.34
N SER A 511 31.84 2.63 -15.14
CA SER A 511 32.67 2.05 -16.22
C SER A 511 31.82 1.29 -17.23
N MET A 512 30.89 0.44 -16.76
CA MET A 512 29.94 -0.26 -17.62
C MET A 512 29.04 0.72 -18.40
N MET A 513 28.55 1.79 -17.76
CA MET A 513 27.80 2.85 -18.46
C MET A 513 28.60 3.51 -19.58
N LYS A 514 29.90 3.76 -19.40
CA LYS A 514 30.75 4.29 -20.47
C LYS A 514 30.89 3.31 -21.63
N ALA A 515 31.01 2.02 -21.35
CA ALA A 515 31.03 0.99 -22.40
C ALA A 515 29.71 0.95 -23.18
N TYR A 516 28.57 1.12 -22.50
CA TYR A 516 27.27 1.25 -23.15
C TYR A 516 27.15 2.52 -23.98
N GLU A 517 27.59 3.67 -23.46
CA GLU A 517 27.62 4.91 -24.22
C GLU A 517 28.45 4.75 -25.50
N ALA A 518 29.61 4.11 -25.44
CA ALA A 518 30.42 3.82 -26.62
C ALA A 518 29.67 2.93 -27.63
N SER A 519 28.93 1.92 -27.16
CA SER A 519 28.08 1.07 -28.02
C SER A 519 26.95 1.88 -28.69
N TYR A 520 26.29 2.76 -27.94
CA TYR A 520 25.27 3.66 -28.49
C TYR A 520 25.84 4.66 -29.49
N GLN A 521 27.01 5.22 -29.22
CA GLN A 521 27.70 6.11 -30.16
C GLN A 521 28.09 5.38 -31.45
N ALA A 522 28.55 4.12 -31.36
CA ALA A 522 28.83 3.31 -32.53
C ALA A 522 27.56 3.04 -33.37
N ALA A 523 26.45 2.68 -32.71
CA ALA A 523 25.17 2.48 -33.38
C ALA A 523 24.66 3.77 -34.03
N PHE A 524 24.77 4.90 -33.34
CA PHE A 524 24.41 6.20 -33.89
C PHE A 524 25.31 6.60 -35.07
N GLY A 525 26.61 6.28 -35.01
CA GLY A 525 27.54 6.46 -36.12
C GLY A 525 27.16 5.66 -37.37
N ILE A 526 26.46 4.53 -37.23
CA ILE A 526 25.89 3.79 -38.36
C ILE A 526 24.68 4.53 -38.92
N ILE A 527 23.77 5.00 -38.06
CA ILE A 527 22.59 5.80 -38.46
C ILE A 527 23.00 7.06 -39.22
N MET A 528 24.08 7.73 -38.78
CA MET A 528 24.60 8.93 -39.44
C MET A 528 25.15 8.69 -40.86
N LYS A 529 25.37 7.43 -41.26
CA LYS A 529 25.76 7.06 -42.63
C LYS A 529 24.56 6.82 -43.54
N GLU A 530 23.34 6.78 -43.00
CA GLU A 530 22.13 6.64 -43.81
C GLU A 530 21.95 7.85 -44.75
N PRO A 531 21.41 7.65 -45.96
CA PRO A 531 21.08 8.74 -46.86
C PRO A 531 20.13 9.73 -46.18
N ASN A 532 20.43 11.02 -46.28
CA ASN A 532 19.64 12.12 -45.69
C ASN A 532 19.57 12.16 -44.16
N ALA A 533 20.37 11.36 -43.44
CA ALA A 533 20.28 11.29 -41.98
C ALA A 533 20.41 12.65 -41.28
N ARG A 534 21.37 13.47 -41.73
CA ARG A 534 21.58 14.83 -41.20
C ARG A 534 20.39 15.75 -41.45
N ALA A 535 19.81 15.71 -42.65
CA ALA A 535 18.65 16.52 -43.00
C ALA A 535 17.43 16.13 -42.15
N SER A 536 17.19 14.83 -41.97
CA SER A 536 16.11 14.33 -41.11
C SER A 536 16.32 14.71 -39.64
N LEU A 537 17.54 14.67 -39.12
CA LEU A 537 17.84 15.12 -37.75
C LEU A 537 17.62 16.62 -37.57
N GLU A 538 18.08 17.43 -38.52
CA GLU A 538 17.84 18.88 -38.50
C GLU A 538 16.33 19.20 -38.56
N GLU A 539 15.56 18.45 -39.37
CA GLU A 539 14.10 18.57 -39.41
C GLU A 539 13.46 18.16 -38.07
N ILE A 540 13.90 17.07 -37.42
CA ILE A 540 13.43 16.68 -36.08
C ILE A 540 13.67 17.79 -35.06
N SER A 541 14.89 18.35 -35.02
CA SER A 541 15.21 19.44 -34.09
C SER A 541 14.36 20.69 -34.35
N ASN A 542 14.12 21.01 -35.63
CA ASN A 542 13.24 22.12 -36.01
C ASN A 542 11.77 21.87 -35.59
N LEU A 543 11.25 20.66 -35.82
CA LEU A 543 9.91 20.27 -35.40
C LEU A 543 9.77 20.33 -33.87
N ALA A 544 10.75 19.82 -33.14
CA ALA A 544 10.77 19.86 -31.67
C ALA A 544 10.77 21.32 -31.16
N ARG A 545 11.59 22.19 -31.75
CA ARG A 545 11.64 23.62 -31.40
C ARG A 545 10.30 24.32 -31.67
N ILE A 546 9.70 24.11 -32.84
CA ILE A 546 8.40 24.71 -33.21
C ILE A 546 7.29 24.21 -32.26
N ALA A 547 7.23 22.91 -32.00
CA ALA A 547 6.22 22.31 -31.13
C ALA A 547 6.35 22.81 -29.68
N ASN A 548 7.58 22.91 -29.15
CA ASN A 548 7.83 23.45 -27.82
C ASN A 548 7.48 24.94 -27.73
N LEU A 549 7.84 25.76 -28.71
CA LEU A 549 7.44 27.18 -28.75
C LEU A 549 5.91 27.35 -28.75
N LYS A 550 5.19 26.48 -29.50
CA LYS A 550 3.73 26.46 -29.50
C LYS A 550 3.17 26.07 -28.13
N ALA A 551 3.72 25.04 -27.49
CA ALA A 551 3.31 24.62 -26.15
C ALA A 551 3.58 25.71 -25.10
N ASP A 552 4.74 26.36 -25.14
CA ASP A 552 5.10 27.48 -24.25
C ASP A 552 4.14 28.66 -24.41
N GLY A 553 3.73 28.97 -25.64
CA GLY A 553 2.70 29.97 -25.92
C GLY A 553 1.35 29.64 -25.28
N ILE A 554 0.90 28.38 -25.39
CA ILE A 554 -0.33 27.89 -24.75
C ILE A 554 -0.21 28.00 -23.22
N PHE A 555 0.94 27.65 -22.65
CA PHE A 555 1.18 27.71 -21.20
C PHE A 555 1.17 29.16 -20.69
N ALA A 556 1.79 30.09 -21.42
CA ALA A 556 1.79 31.50 -21.06
C ALA A 556 0.36 32.09 -21.07
N LEU A 557 -0.44 31.76 -22.08
CA LEU A 557 -1.84 32.20 -22.18
C LEU A 557 -2.70 31.61 -21.05
N GLU A 558 -2.52 30.33 -20.73
CA GLU A 558 -3.25 29.70 -19.64
C GLU A 558 -2.91 30.32 -18.28
N LEU A 559 -1.63 30.60 -18.03
CA LEU A 559 -1.21 31.27 -16.80
C LEU A 559 -1.78 32.69 -16.71
N GLN A 560 -1.88 33.41 -17.82
CA GLN A 560 -2.53 34.72 -17.87
C GLN A 560 -4.03 34.61 -17.56
N ARG A 561 -4.72 33.60 -18.11
CA ARG A 561 -6.14 33.32 -17.84
C ARG A 561 -6.38 33.01 -16.37
N GLN A 562 -5.54 32.19 -15.75
CA GLN A 562 -5.61 31.89 -14.32
C GLN A 562 -5.46 33.14 -13.46
N LYS A 563 -4.51 34.04 -13.80
CA LYS A 563 -4.35 35.33 -13.11
C LYS A 563 -5.58 36.24 -13.27
N GLN A 564 -6.20 36.26 -14.44
CA GLN A 564 -7.42 37.02 -14.69
C GLN A 564 -8.62 36.46 -13.92
N GLN A 565 -8.78 35.14 -13.87
CA GLN A 565 -9.84 34.47 -13.10
C GLN A 565 -9.71 34.72 -11.59
N GLN A 566 -8.49 34.68 -11.06
CA GLN A 566 -8.21 35.03 -9.67
C GLN A 566 -8.56 36.49 -9.34
N ALA A 567 -8.48 37.39 -10.33
CA ALA A 567 -8.84 38.80 -10.16
C ALA A 567 -10.35 39.08 -10.34
N ALA A 568 -11.12 38.15 -10.91
CA ALA A 568 -12.48 38.39 -11.40
C ALA A 568 -13.61 37.75 -10.58
N ASP A 569 -13.38 37.35 -9.33
CA ASP A 569 -14.41 36.81 -8.40
C ASP A 569 -15.39 35.80 -9.03
N GLY A 570 -14.84 34.81 -9.76
CA GLY A 570 -15.52 33.53 -9.98
C GLY A 570 -16.59 33.46 -11.07
N GLN A 571 -16.57 34.31 -12.10
CA GLN A 571 -17.39 34.04 -13.29
C GLN A 571 -16.78 32.97 -14.20
N ASP A 572 -17.51 31.86 -14.40
CA ASP A 572 -17.19 30.79 -15.34
C ASP A 572 -17.19 31.32 -16.79
N GLN A 573 -16.03 31.30 -17.44
CA GLN A 573 -15.90 31.59 -18.87
C GLN A 573 -15.94 30.30 -19.69
N GLN A 574 -16.65 30.32 -20.82
CA GLN A 574 -16.68 29.22 -21.78
C GLN A 574 -15.29 28.95 -22.38
N PRO A 575 -14.94 27.68 -22.67
CA PRO A 575 -13.66 27.31 -23.24
C PRO A 575 -13.47 27.84 -24.67
N SER A 576 -12.29 28.41 -24.97
CA SER A 576 -11.88 28.85 -26.31
C SER A 576 -11.20 27.72 -27.11
N ALA A 577 -11.05 27.90 -28.43
CA ALA A 577 -10.36 26.93 -29.29
C ALA A 577 -8.88 26.66 -28.91
N ASP A 578 -8.26 27.59 -28.17
CA ASP A 578 -6.90 27.47 -27.60
C ASP A 578 -6.93 26.99 -26.13
N GLN A 579 -7.80 26.01 -25.84
CA GLN A 579 -7.92 25.46 -24.50
C GLN A 579 -6.64 24.68 -24.12
N CYS A 580 -6.04 25.03 -22.98
CA CYS A 580 -4.99 24.22 -22.38
C CYS A 580 -5.64 23.05 -21.64
N TYR A 581 -5.27 21.82 -22.00
CA TYR A 581 -5.81 20.61 -21.39
C TYR A 581 -5.05 20.17 -20.13
N VAL A 582 -3.80 20.65 -19.97
CA VAL A 582 -2.92 20.32 -18.84
C VAL A 582 -2.97 21.38 -17.75
N THR A 583 -2.56 21.01 -16.53
CA THR A 583 -2.34 21.99 -15.48
C THR A 583 -1.03 22.72 -15.76
N VAL A 584 -1.04 24.05 -15.71
CA VAL A 584 0.15 24.89 -15.92
C VAL A 584 0.47 25.63 -14.62
N ARG A 585 1.75 25.63 -14.22
CA ARG A 585 2.25 26.45 -13.11
C ARG A 585 3.61 27.05 -13.47
N VAL A 586 4.07 28.02 -12.69
CA VAL A 586 5.44 28.53 -12.79
C VAL A 586 6.36 27.57 -12.06
N ASP A 587 7.38 27.07 -12.75
CA ASP A 587 8.42 26.23 -12.14
C ASP A 587 9.24 27.07 -11.15
N SER A 588 9.32 26.62 -9.90
CA SER A 588 9.97 27.35 -8.81
C SER A 588 11.47 27.56 -9.01
N VAL A 589 12.13 26.68 -9.77
CA VAL A 589 13.58 26.72 -10.00
C VAL A 589 13.92 27.61 -11.18
N THR A 590 13.19 27.48 -12.28
CA THR A 590 13.50 28.17 -13.54
C THR A 590 12.70 29.46 -13.74
N GLY A 591 11.62 29.66 -12.98
CA GLY A 591 10.68 30.78 -13.16
C GLY A 591 9.87 30.72 -14.45
N LYS A 592 9.94 29.62 -15.20
CA LYS A 592 9.25 29.45 -16.49
C LYS A 592 7.93 28.70 -16.31
N PRO A 593 6.90 28.99 -17.12
CA PRO A 593 5.70 28.16 -17.17
C PRO A 593 6.06 26.71 -17.52
N THR A 594 5.50 25.76 -16.78
CA THR A 594 5.65 24.33 -17.02
C THR A 594 4.33 23.62 -16.79
N PHE A 595 4.25 22.37 -17.26
CA PHE A 595 3.05 21.55 -17.23
C PHE A 595 3.11 20.50 -16.13
N TYR A 596 1.92 20.09 -15.68
CA TYR A 596 1.70 19.13 -14.61
C TYR A 596 0.50 18.24 -14.94
N GLN A 597 0.52 17.00 -14.45
CA GLN A 597 -0.66 16.16 -14.32
C GLN A 597 -1.68 16.85 -13.40
N LYS A 598 -2.97 16.52 -13.56
CA LYS A 598 -4.05 17.12 -12.75
C LYS A 598 -4.07 16.69 -11.28
N THR A 599 -3.31 15.68 -10.92
CA THR A 599 -3.28 15.11 -9.57
C THR A 599 -1.86 14.98 -9.06
N VAL A 600 -1.71 15.17 -7.75
CA VAL A 600 -0.50 14.91 -6.97
C VAL A 600 -0.55 13.54 -6.28
N ASP A 601 -1.71 12.85 -6.31
CA ASP A 601 -1.91 11.54 -5.69
C ASP A 601 -1.54 10.39 -6.65
N GLN A 602 -0.81 9.40 -6.12
CA GLN A 602 -0.33 8.25 -6.88
C GLN A 602 -1.48 7.37 -7.39
N SER A 603 -2.49 7.11 -6.56
CA SER A 603 -3.59 6.21 -6.91
C SER A 603 -4.49 6.84 -7.97
N GLU A 604 -4.80 8.13 -7.80
CA GLU A 604 -5.58 8.90 -8.76
C GLU A 604 -4.83 9.02 -10.11
N LEU A 605 -3.51 9.22 -10.10
CA LEU A 605 -2.72 9.26 -11.33
C LEU A 605 -2.82 7.94 -12.10
N PHE A 606 -2.73 6.81 -11.40
CA PHE A 606 -2.87 5.49 -12.00
C PHE A 606 -4.29 5.20 -12.49
N PHE A 607 -5.30 5.70 -11.81
CA PHE A 607 -6.68 5.65 -12.27
C PHE A 607 -6.86 6.45 -13.58
N HIS A 608 -6.41 7.70 -13.62
CA HIS A 608 -6.41 8.52 -14.84
C HIS A 608 -5.67 7.82 -15.99
N ALA A 609 -4.50 7.24 -15.70
CA ALA A 609 -3.71 6.50 -16.66
C ALA A 609 -4.45 5.27 -17.22
N ALA A 610 -5.10 4.49 -16.35
CA ALA A 610 -5.85 3.29 -16.74
C ALA A 610 -7.01 3.61 -17.69
N VAL A 611 -7.74 4.70 -17.41
CA VAL A 611 -8.84 5.18 -18.26
C VAL A 611 -8.33 5.57 -19.65
N VAL A 612 -7.17 6.22 -19.73
CA VAL A 612 -6.63 6.73 -21.01
C VAL A 612 -5.89 5.66 -21.83
N ARG A 613 -5.31 4.65 -21.17
CA ARG A 613 -4.40 3.68 -21.79
C ARG A 613 -4.96 2.98 -23.04
N GLN A 614 -6.21 2.49 -22.96
CA GLN A 614 -6.81 1.74 -24.08
C GLN A 614 -7.00 2.61 -25.33
N LYS A 615 -7.49 3.85 -25.15
CA LYS A 615 -7.71 4.78 -26.25
C LYS A 615 -6.38 5.25 -26.86
N VAL A 616 -5.37 5.57 -26.05
CA VAL A 616 -4.04 5.93 -26.56
C VAL A 616 -3.42 4.80 -27.37
N THR A 617 -3.47 3.56 -26.86
CA THR A 617 -2.96 2.39 -27.58
C THR A 617 -3.66 2.23 -28.93
N ARG A 618 -4.99 2.35 -28.96
CA ARG A 618 -5.77 2.25 -30.19
C ARG A 618 -5.38 3.35 -31.19
N LEU A 619 -5.37 4.61 -30.75
CA LEU A 619 -5.04 5.75 -31.61
C LEU A 619 -3.63 5.63 -32.21
N LEU A 620 -2.63 5.26 -31.39
CA LEU A 620 -1.27 5.07 -31.87
C LEU A 620 -1.17 3.91 -32.87
N ASN A 621 -1.85 2.80 -32.62
CA ASN A 621 -1.88 1.67 -33.56
C ASN A 621 -2.59 2.03 -34.88
N GLU A 622 -3.68 2.80 -34.82
CA GLU A 622 -4.37 3.29 -36.02
C GLU A 622 -3.50 4.25 -36.84
N ARG A 623 -2.68 5.07 -36.16
CA ARG A 623 -1.85 6.09 -36.81
C ARG A 623 -0.55 5.54 -37.40
N PHE A 624 0.04 4.53 -36.75
CA PHE A 624 1.41 4.08 -37.03
C PHE A 624 1.51 2.57 -37.30
N GLU A 625 0.39 1.86 -37.36
CA GLU A 625 0.29 0.45 -37.68
C GLU A 625 1.27 -0.41 -36.86
N SER A 626 2.07 -1.25 -37.53
CA SER A 626 2.99 -2.21 -36.89
C SER A 626 4.23 -1.58 -36.26
N ASN A 627 4.50 -0.30 -36.48
CA ASN A 627 5.71 0.35 -35.96
C ASN A 627 5.59 0.72 -34.47
N ILE A 628 4.38 0.63 -33.88
CA ILE A 628 4.17 0.87 -32.45
C ILE A 628 4.33 -0.43 -31.68
N THR A 629 5.30 -0.43 -30.76
CA THR A 629 5.34 -1.39 -29.66
C THR A 629 4.52 -0.83 -28.51
N SER A 630 3.24 -1.18 -28.52
CA SER A 630 2.35 -0.85 -27.40
C SER A 630 2.80 -1.60 -26.15
N THR A 631 3.14 -0.87 -25.08
CA THR A 631 3.35 -1.50 -23.79
C THR A 631 1.98 -1.78 -23.17
N ALA A 632 1.40 -2.96 -23.38
CA ALA A 632 0.03 -3.27 -22.92
C ALA A 632 -0.24 -3.05 -21.40
N ARG A 633 0.75 -2.61 -20.63
CA ARG A 633 0.73 -2.37 -19.18
C ARG A 633 1.08 -0.91 -18.89
N LEU A 634 0.47 -0.37 -17.84
CA LEU A 634 0.95 0.86 -17.22
C LEU A 634 2.38 0.67 -16.68
N LYS A 635 3.10 1.78 -16.52
CA LYS A 635 4.38 1.80 -15.82
C LYS A 635 4.24 1.20 -14.42
N GLN A 636 5.27 0.50 -13.93
CA GLN A 636 5.25 -0.04 -12.58
C GLN A 636 5.11 1.07 -11.53
N HIS A 637 4.18 0.88 -10.60
CA HIS A 637 3.89 1.81 -9.51
C HIS A 637 5.13 2.15 -8.68
N THR A 638 5.97 1.17 -8.39
CA THR A 638 7.22 1.35 -7.64
C THR A 638 8.12 2.43 -8.25
N ARG A 639 8.29 2.44 -9.57
CA ARG A 639 9.12 3.47 -10.23
C ARG A 639 8.49 4.86 -10.19
N ILE A 640 7.16 4.96 -10.22
CA ILE A 640 6.47 6.25 -10.11
C ILE A 640 6.60 6.80 -8.69
N ALA A 641 6.43 5.94 -7.68
CA ALA A 641 6.66 6.30 -6.28
C ALA A 641 8.11 6.75 -6.04
N GLU A 642 9.11 6.01 -6.55
CA GLU A 642 10.52 6.41 -6.49
C GLU A 642 10.76 7.80 -7.09
N LYS A 643 10.28 8.05 -8.32
CA LYS A 643 10.44 9.34 -8.98
C LYS A 643 9.82 10.47 -8.19
N ALA A 644 8.66 10.23 -7.60
CA ALA A 644 7.97 11.22 -6.78
C ALA A 644 8.77 11.54 -5.50
N MET A 645 9.31 10.53 -4.82
CA MET A 645 10.11 10.73 -3.60
C MET A 645 11.45 11.43 -3.87
N LEU A 646 12.02 11.25 -5.06
CA LEU A 646 13.32 11.83 -5.45
C LEU A 646 13.20 13.24 -6.07
N ARG A 647 12.07 13.92 -5.91
CA ARG A 647 11.89 15.28 -6.40
C ARG A 647 12.51 16.30 -5.46
N ASP A 648 13.24 17.24 -6.02
CA ASP A 648 13.83 18.35 -5.25
C ASP A 648 12.79 19.42 -4.86
N ASP A 649 11.71 19.57 -5.64
CA ASP A 649 10.73 20.65 -5.47
C ASP A 649 9.58 20.26 -4.54
N GLU A 650 9.02 19.05 -4.72
CA GLU A 650 7.87 18.56 -3.96
C GLU A 650 7.92 17.03 -3.82
N PRO A 651 8.65 16.50 -2.82
CA PRO A 651 8.76 15.07 -2.55
C PRO A 651 7.38 14.41 -2.39
N GLY A 652 7.19 13.29 -3.07
CA GLY A 652 5.95 12.51 -3.07
C GLY A 652 4.91 12.93 -4.09
N SER A 653 5.03 14.13 -4.67
CA SER A 653 4.15 14.61 -5.73
C SER A 653 4.41 13.89 -7.06
N VAL A 654 3.37 13.27 -7.62
CA VAL A 654 3.45 12.64 -8.95
C VAL A 654 3.08 13.57 -10.11
N ASP A 655 2.87 14.86 -9.86
CA ASP A 655 2.34 15.76 -10.88
C ASP A 655 3.29 15.99 -12.08
N ARG A 656 4.58 15.64 -11.97
CA ARG A 656 5.55 15.63 -13.10
C ARG A 656 5.76 14.25 -13.72
N CYS A 657 5.07 13.21 -13.28
CA CYS A 657 5.21 11.85 -13.81
C CYS A 657 4.39 11.69 -15.11
N CYS A 658 5.08 11.72 -16.26
CA CYS A 658 4.45 11.70 -17.59
C CYS A 658 4.49 10.32 -18.27
N ASP A 659 5.20 9.35 -17.69
CA ASP A 659 5.50 8.07 -18.35
C ASP A 659 4.69 6.90 -17.79
N VAL A 660 3.56 7.16 -17.13
CA VAL A 660 2.64 6.10 -16.63
C VAL A 660 1.98 5.39 -17.81
N VAL A 661 1.45 6.16 -18.77
CA VAL A 661 1.04 5.68 -20.10
C VAL A 661 2.16 6.01 -21.09
N ARG A 662 2.96 4.99 -21.42
CA ARG A 662 4.09 5.13 -22.34
C ARG A 662 4.02 4.12 -23.47
N ASP A 663 4.35 4.55 -24.67
CA ASP A 663 4.52 3.69 -25.85
C ASP A 663 5.80 4.02 -26.61
N MET A 664 6.16 3.15 -27.54
CA MET A 664 7.39 3.26 -28.31
C MET A 664 7.12 3.03 -29.80
N PHE A 665 7.49 4.00 -30.63
CA PHE A 665 7.55 3.87 -32.08
C PHE A 665 8.96 3.41 -32.48
N LYS A 666 9.03 2.31 -33.23
CA LYS A 666 10.28 1.72 -33.72
C LYS A 666 10.44 2.05 -35.20
N ALA A 667 11.49 2.82 -35.49
CA ALA A 667 11.86 3.25 -36.84
C ALA A 667 13.06 2.44 -37.35
N ALA A 668 13.00 1.98 -38.60
CA ALA A 668 14.11 1.31 -39.27
C ALA A 668 15.14 2.30 -39.84
N THR A 669 14.74 3.55 -40.07
CA THR A 669 15.59 4.63 -40.56
C THR A 669 15.36 5.92 -39.77
N ILE A 670 16.31 6.85 -39.79
CA ILE A 670 16.10 8.16 -39.14
C ILE A 670 15.07 9.04 -39.88
N ARG A 671 14.84 8.76 -41.17
CA ARG A 671 13.76 9.39 -41.94
C ARG A 671 12.39 9.02 -41.37
N GLU A 672 12.16 7.75 -41.05
CA GLU A 672 10.93 7.30 -40.39
C GLU A 672 10.74 7.93 -39.00
N VAL A 673 11.83 8.16 -38.26
CA VAL A 673 11.76 8.93 -36.99
C VAL A 673 11.24 10.34 -37.27
N CYS A 674 11.78 11.03 -38.28
CA CYS A 674 11.32 12.36 -38.67
C CYS A 674 9.84 12.36 -39.08
N GLU A 675 9.43 11.42 -39.93
CA GLU A 675 8.04 11.27 -40.39
C GLU A 675 7.08 11.01 -39.22
N ALA A 676 7.48 10.19 -38.24
CA ALA A 676 6.69 9.95 -37.03
C ALA A 676 6.56 11.20 -36.15
N VAL A 677 7.65 11.95 -35.94
CA VAL A 677 7.63 13.22 -35.17
C VAL A 677 6.75 14.26 -35.87
N LYS A 678 6.89 14.40 -37.19
CA LYS A 678 6.06 15.28 -38.01
C LYS A 678 4.58 14.90 -37.93
N SER A 679 4.28 13.61 -38.09
CA SER A 679 2.93 13.06 -37.99
C SER A 679 2.28 13.33 -36.63
N MET A 680 3.05 13.29 -35.53
CA MET A 680 2.58 13.68 -34.19
C MET A 680 2.33 15.19 -34.09
N CYS A 681 3.21 16.05 -34.63
CA CYS A 681 3.06 17.51 -34.61
C CYS A 681 1.84 18.01 -35.38
N GLU A 682 1.44 17.30 -36.44
CA GLU A 682 0.29 17.62 -37.30
C GLU A 682 -1.02 16.99 -36.80
N TRP A 683 -1.00 16.25 -35.69
CA TRP A 683 -2.15 15.47 -35.26
C TRP A 683 -3.15 16.26 -34.40
N GLU A 684 -4.32 16.55 -34.97
CA GLU A 684 -5.35 17.36 -34.31
C GLU A 684 -5.99 16.72 -33.07
N ALA A 685 -6.01 15.38 -32.97
CA ALA A 685 -6.63 14.66 -31.84
C ALA A 685 -5.83 14.77 -30.53
N ILE A 686 -4.58 15.25 -30.61
CA ILE A 686 -3.70 15.41 -29.46
C ILE A 686 -3.26 16.86 -29.30
N GLN A 687 -2.83 17.21 -28.10
CA GLN A 687 -2.04 18.41 -27.84
C GLN A 687 -0.65 17.99 -27.39
N ILE A 688 0.38 18.43 -28.11
CA ILE A 688 1.76 18.24 -27.67
C ILE A 688 2.03 19.16 -26.49
N VAL A 689 2.60 18.56 -25.45
CA VAL A 689 2.96 19.21 -24.19
C VAL A 689 4.46 19.54 -24.18
N ARG A 690 5.29 18.63 -24.70
CA ARG A 690 6.74 18.82 -24.83
C ARG A 690 7.34 17.80 -25.80
N ILE A 691 8.35 18.21 -26.56
CA ILE A 691 9.25 17.30 -27.27
C ILE A 691 10.67 17.45 -26.71
N LYS A 692 11.28 16.34 -26.31
CA LYS A 692 12.72 16.27 -26.04
C LYS A 692 13.41 15.56 -27.19
N ASP A 693 14.10 16.33 -28.03
CA ASP A 693 15.01 15.80 -29.03
C ASP A 693 16.30 15.37 -28.34
N ARG A 694 16.50 14.05 -28.18
CA ARG A 694 17.74 13.48 -27.65
C ARG A 694 18.64 12.91 -28.74
N TYR A 695 18.33 13.15 -30.00
CA TYR A 695 19.26 12.89 -31.10
C TYR A 695 20.31 13.99 -31.22
N ASP A 696 19.98 15.21 -30.81
CA ASP A 696 20.95 16.30 -30.61
C ASP A 696 21.93 15.99 -29.45
N ASP A 697 23.19 16.37 -29.61
CA ASP A 697 24.24 16.18 -28.62
C ASP A 697 23.98 16.98 -27.33
N ALA A 698 23.33 18.14 -27.44
CA ALA A 698 22.92 18.92 -26.27
C ALA A 698 21.73 18.29 -25.53
N GLY A 699 20.93 17.44 -26.21
CA GLY A 699 19.73 16.82 -25.68
C GLY A 699 19.87 15.35 -25.27
N LYS A 700 21.01 14.70 -25.58
CA LYS A 700 21.22 13.28 -25.27
C LYS A 700 21.11 13.00 -23.77
N SER A 701 20.58 11.83 -23.43
CA SER A 701 20.48 11.43 -22.02
C SER A 701 21.83 11.02 -21.42
N GLU A 702 21.91 11.06 -20.09
CA GLU A 702 23.04 10.48 -19.35
C GLU A 702 23.16 8.98 -19.66
N GLY A 703 24.31 8.58 -20.19
CA GLY A 703 24.55 7.23 -20.72
C GLY A 703 24.41 7.10 -22.24
N GLY A 704 24.20 8.20 -22.97
CA GLY A 704 24.28 8.23 -24.43
C GLY A 704 23.05 7.73 -25.17
N TRP A 705 21.94 7.46 -24.47
CA TRP A 705 20.69 7.06 -25.11
C TRP A 705 20.06 8.23 -25.88
N ARG A 706 19.66 7.94 -27.13
CA ARG A 706 19.05 8.88 -28.08
C ARG A 706 17.68 8.39 -28.54
N ASP A 707 16.69 9.23 -28.39
CA ASP A 707 15.31 9.09 -28.85
C ASP A 707 14.70 10.49 -29.08
N CYS A 708 13.56 10.55 -29.75
CA CYS A 708 12.70 11.73 -29.70
C CYS A 708 11.52 11.41 -28.77
N MET A 709 11.51 12.01 -27.58
CA MET A 709 10.46 11.78 -26.59
C MET A 709 9.40 12.87 -26.70
N ILE A 710 8.14 12.46 -26.91
CA ILE A 710 6.99 13.33 -27.11
C ILE A 710 6.02 13.12 -25.95
N ASN A 711 5.80 14.16 -25.15
CA ASN A 711 4.73 14.22 -24.17
C ASN A 711 3.49 14.84 -24.82
N PHE A 712 2.33 14.22 -24.66
CA PHE A 712 1.08 14.69 -25.24
C PHE A 712 -0.14 14.34 -24.39
N VAL A 713 -1.25 15.01 -24.63
CA VAL A 713 -2.58 14.66 -24.10
C VAL A 713 -3.55 14.42 -25.25
N VAL A 714 -4.51 13.52 -25.06
CA VAL A 714 -5.62 13.32 -26.00
C VAL A 714 -6.74 14.29 -25.62
N LYS A 715 -7.18 15.15 -26.55
CA LYS A 715 -8.11 16.26 -26.25
C LYS A 715 -9.45 15.77 -25.70
N ASP A 716 -10.02 14.71 -26.29
CA ASP A 716 -11.32 14.16 -25.88
C ASP A 716 -11.21 13.09 -24.78
N MET A 717 -10.28 13.27 -23.83
CA MET A 717 -10.12 12.34 -22.71
C MET A 717 -10.33 13.02 -21.37
N PRO A 718 -11.05 12.35 -20.44
CA PRO A 718 -11.20 12.86 -19.09
C PRO A 718 -9.81 12.96 -18.44
N HIS A 719 -9.68 13.93 -17.53
CA HIS A 719 -8.46 14.20 -16.76
C HIS A 719 -7.25 14.70 -17.56
N ALA A 720 -7.29 14.67 -18.90
CA ALA A 720 -6.17 15.07 -19.77
C ALA A 720 -4.82 14.50 -19.30
N HIS A 721 -4.79 13.18 -19.04
CA HIS A 721 -3.58 12.51 -18.58
C HIS A 721 -2.44 12.67 -19.59
N ILE A 722 -1.28 13.13 -19.12
CA ILE A 722 -0.09 13.30 -19.96
C ILE A 722 0.53 11.94 -20.23
N CYS A 723 0.62 11.59 -21.51
CA CYS A 723 1.19 10.36 -22.03
C CYS A 723 2.57 10.62 -22.65
N GLU A 724 3.40 9.58 -22.77
CA GLU A 724 4.73 9.63 -23.38
C GLU A 724 4.80 8.71 -24.61
N LEU A 725 5.20 9.22 -25.77
CA LEU A 725 5.63 8.41 -26.92
C LEU A 725 7.13 8.57 -27.12
N GLN A 726 7.85 7.46 -27.20
CA GLN A 726 9.25 7.46 -27.58
C GLN A 726 9.42 7.02 -29.03
N VAL A 727 9.97 7.90 -29.86
CA VAL A 727 10.32 7.58 -31.25
C VAL A 727 11.80 7.20 -31.27
N VAL A 728 12.09 5.93 -31.54
CA VAL A 728 13.43 5.34 -31.45
C VAL A 728 13.82 4.62 -32.73
N HIS A 729 15.10 4.70 -33.06
CA HIS A 729 15.69 3.90 -34.13
C HIS A 729 15.97 2.47 -33.65
N ILE A 730 15.60 1.46 -34.44
CA ILE A 730 15.73 0.04 -34.05
C ILE A 730 17.18 -0.32 -33.73
N ALA A 731 18.16 0.18 -34.48
CA ALA A 731 19.57 -0.05 -34.19
C ALA A 731 19.97 0.41 -32.76
N MET A 732 19.45 1.55 -32.29
CA MET A 732 19.70 2.03 -30.92
C MET A 732 19.04 1.13 -29.87
N LEU A 733 17.84 0.62 -30.18
CA LEU A 733 17.12 -0.30 -29.31
C LEU A 733 17.83 -1.66 -29.22
N THR A 734 18.29 -2.22 -30.33
CA THR A 734 19.01 -3.49 -30.37
C THR A 734 20.32 -3.42 -29.59
N SER A 735 21.07 -2.31 -29.71
CA SER A 735 22.27 -2.06 -28.88
C SER A 735 21.96 -2.06 -27.39
N ARG A 736 20.75 -1.69 -26.99
CA ARG A 736 20.28 -1.71 -25.60
C ARG A 736 19.87 -3.11 -25.13
N GLU A 737 19.23 -3.91 -25.99
CA GLU A 737 18.74 -5.25 -25.65
C GLU A 737 19.87 -6.28 -25.58
N GLY A 738 20.84 -6.22 -26.49
CA GLY A 738 21.88 -7.25 -26.66
C GLY A 738 22.89 -7.39 -25.52
N LEU A 739 22.89 -6.50 -24.52
CA LEU A 739 23.92 -6.47 -23.47
C LEU A 739 23.38 -6.50 -22.03
N HIS A 740 22.14 -6.95 -21.82
CA HIS A 740 21.43 -6.81 -20.53
C HIS A 740 21.45 -5.36 -19.99
N ALA A 741 21.68 -4.37 -20.86
CA ALA A 741 21.93 -3.00 -20.46
C ALA A 741 20.72 -2.39 -19.75
N HIS A 742 19.52 -2.95 -19.94
CA HIS A 742 18.31 -2.46 -19.28
C HIS A 742 18.35 -2.61 -17.75
N SER A 743 18.83 -3.74 -17.22
CA SER A 743 18.91 -3.92 -15.76
C SER A 743 20.03 -3.06 -15.18
N ILE A 744 21.21 -3.10 -15.79
CA ILE A 744 22.38 -2.34 -15.35
C ILE A 744 22.10 -0.85 -15.40
N TYR A 745 21.54 -0.33 -16.49
CA TYR A 745 21.16 1.08 -16.59
C TYR A 745 20.19 1.50 -15.49
N ASN A 746 19.17 0.68 -15.21
CA ASN A 746 18.21 0.99 -14.15
C ASN A 746 18.88 1.03 -12.77
N HIS A 747 19.75 0.06 -12.46
CA HIS A 747 20.49 0.04 -11.21
C HIS A 747 21.46 1.22 -11.09
N THR A 748 22.24 1.50 -12.14
CA THR A 748 23.23 2.58 -12.10
C THR A 748 22.56 3.93 -12.02
N ARG A 749 21.49 4.16 -12.78
CA ARG A 749 20.71 5.41 -12.70
C ARG A 749 20.15 5.59 -11.30
N ASN A 750 19.52 4.57 -10.73
CA ASN A 750 18.98 4.67 -9.37
C ASN A 750 20.09 4.94 -8.34
N ALA A 751 21.27 4.32 -8.48
CA ALA A 751 22.40 4.59 -7.60
C ALA A 751 22.96 6.02 -7.75
N ILE A 752 23.01 6.56 -8.97
CA ILE A 752 23.42 7.95 -9.25
C ILE A 752 22.39 8.94 -8.69
N GLU A 753 21.10 8.73 -8.96
CA GLU A 753 20.00 9.56 -8.43
C GLU A 753 20.06 9.63 -6.89
N LEU A 754 20.39 8.51 -6.22
CA LEU A 754 20.57 8.47 -4.76
C LEU A 754 21.87 9.15 -4.29
N GLN A 755 22.98 8.99 -5.00
CA GLN A 755 24.23 9.68 -4.70
C GLN A 755 24.07 11.21 -4.83
N ASP A 756 23.39 11.67 -5.88
CA ASP A 756 23.12 13.09 -6.09
C ASP A 756 22.24 13.66 -4.96
N LEU A 757 21.27 12.89 -4.50
CA LEU A 757 20.44 13.26 -3.34
C LEU A 757 21.29 13.38 -2.06
N GLU A 758 22.17 12.40 -1.79
CA GLU A 758 23.08 12.43 -0.64
C GLU A 758 24.02 13.65 -0.69
N ASP A 759 24.58 13.95 -1.87
CA ASP A 759 25.47 15.09 -2.06
C ASP A 759 24.75 16.43 -1.85
N LYS A 760 23.49 16.55 -2.32
CA LYS A 760 22.65 17.73 -2.07
C LYS A 760 22.34 17.89 -0.58
N LEU A 761 21.86 16.84 0.08
CA LEU A 761 21.58 16.86 1.53
C LEU A 761 22.83 17.20 2.35
N SER A 762 23.99 16.66 1.95
CA SER A 762 25.27 16.95 2.60
C SER A 762 25.70 18.42 2.43
N LYS A 763 25.50 19.00 1.24
CA LYS A 763 25.78 20.42 0.99
C LYS A 763 24.85 21.34 1.78
N GLN A 764 23.55 21.01 1.82
CA GLN A 764 22.56 21.77 2.58
C GLN A 764 22.84 21.71 4.09
N THR A 765 23.18 20.52 4.61
CA THR A 765 23.62 20.36 6.00
C THR A 765 24.85 21.22 6.30
N ARG A 766 25.88 21.20 5.44
CA ARG A 766 27.08 22.03 5.64
C ARG A 766 26.77 23.53 5.59
N ALA A 767 25.88 23.97 4.71
CA ALA A 767 25.46 25.37 4.61
C ALA A 767 24.63 25.84 5.80
N ASN A 768 23.92 24.92 6.48
CA ASN A 768 23.14 25.24 7.68
C ASN A 768 23.99 25.22 8.97
N PHE A 769 25.17 24.60 8.95
CA PHE A 769 26.07 24.45 10.12
C PHE A 769 27.33 25.32 10.08
N GLY A 770 27.62 26.00 8.98
CA GLY A 770 28.71 26.98 8.85
C GLY A 770 28.16 28.36 8.60
#